data_AF-A0A8S1HMI5-F1
#
_entry.id   AF-A0A8S1HMI5-F1
#
_cell.length_a   1.000
_cell.length_b   1.000
_cell.length_c   1.000
_cell.angle_alpha   90.00
_cell.angle_beta   90.00
_cell.angle_gamma   90.00
#
_symmetry.space_group_name_H-M   'P 1'
#
loop_
_entity.id
_entity.type
_entity.pdbx_description
1 polymer ?
#
loop_
_entity_poly.entity_id
_entity_poly.type
_entity_poly.pdbx_seq_one_letter_code
_entity_poly.pdbx_strand_id
1 'polypeptide(L)'
;MLSKRIITALGNTIKVQNAGIATTARGMAASGSEVSKILEERILGTDTGINLEETGKVLSIGDGIARVYGLKNIQAEEMVEFDSGIKGMAMNLDVDNVGVVVFGNDKVIREGDIVKRTGAIVDVPVGDALLGRVVDALGNPIDGKGPIAAAKRSRVETKAPGIIPRLSVREPMLTGVKAVDSLVPIGRGQRELIIGDRQTGKTAIAIDCIINQKRFNDAGDDKKKLYCIYVAVGQKRSTVAQIVKRLTDAGAMDYTIVVSATASDAAPLQFLAPYSGCAMGEFFRDNGKHALIIYDDLSKQAVAYRQMSLLLRRPPGREAYPGDVFYLHSRLLERAAKMNNSLGGGSLTALPVIETQAGDVSAYIPTNVISITDGQIFLETELFYKGVRPAINVGLSVSRVGSAAQTKAMKQVAGSMKLELAQYREVAAFAQFGSDLDAATQQLLNRGVRLTELLKQGQYVPMGIEEQVGVIYAGVRGHLDKLDPSAITKFEKEFLAHLRSSQQSLLKTIREEGQISPQTDAQLKDVCLQAPFENQISFQTSDSTQKAGVEEAERLSENAPPWAAAAGFSALSATSAVVVPCLGGLLYALWFSDLEKKWKMSHKEQQEEELEALQAIYLEEEISIENNEYPNIQLNISIKSNHADENDEDDHDLVVTLDFKLSGKYPDEVPEFTMEGLEDEFSEERIEKVLEKLNEEAEKNVGMPMIFSIVSALQDEVGNLIKERKDASEMVIEQEKQKVDAINQKKFEGNIVTPESFKAWKVKFDNERKALTEKAEQDRLAALAGRLTGKELFLRDATLNLSDVALLDNAAEVEIDESLFNDDMEGLDLDSDSDDEDYEEEETDDE
;
A
#
# COMPACT_ATOMS: atom_id res chain seq x y z
N MET A 1 -76.86 27.82 -8.16
CA MET A 1 -76.22 26.95 -9.18
C MET A 1 -74.97 27.54 -9.83
N LEU A 2 -74.51 28.75 -9.48
CA LEU A 2 -73.19 29.27 -9.91
C LEU A 2 -72.02 28.96 -8.96
N SER A 3 -72.25 28.57 -7.69
CA SER A 3 -71.16 28.24 -6.75
C SER A 3 -70.58 26.83 -6.89
N LYS A 4 -71.32 25.89 -7.49
CA LYS A 4 -70.84 24.51 -7.73
C LYS A 4 -70.03 24.34 -9.02
N ARG A 5 -70.04 25.30 -9.95
CA ARG A 5 -69.21 25.25 -11.18
C ARG A 5 -67.83 25.91 -11.02
N ILE A 6 -67.63 26.75 -10.01
CA ILE A 6 -66.32 27.38 -9.75
C ILE A 6 -65.40 26.45 -8.94
N ILE A 7 -65.96 25.61 -8.05
CA ILE A 7 -65.18 24.67 -7.23
C ILE A 7 -64.66 23.47 -8.06
N THR A 8 -65.36 23.06 -9.11
CA THR A 8 -64.89 21.97 -10.01
C THR A 8 -63.85 22.45 -11.03
N ALA A 9 -63.86 23.74 -11.39
CA ALA A 9 -62.88 24.31 -12.31
C ALA A 9 -61.50 24.54 -11.64
N LEU A 10 -61.45 24.87 -10.36
CA LEU A 10 -60.19 25.04 -9.59
C LEU A 10 -59.53 23.70 -9.20
N GLY A 11 -60.30 22.62 -9.05
CA GLY A 11 -59.76 21.30 -8.70
C GLY A 11 -58.97 20.60 -9.81
N ASN A 12 -59.25 20.92 -11.09
CA ASN A 12 -58.56 20.31 -12.23
C ASN A 12 -57.33 21.10 -12.69
N THR A 13 -57.20 22.38 -12.33
CA THR A 13 -55.97 23.16 -12.62
C THR A 13 -54.82 22.80 -11.67
N ILE A 14 -55.13 22.34 -10.44
CA ILE A 14 -54.12 21.96 -9.44
C ILE A 14 -53.53 20.56 -9.71
N LYS A 15 -54.22 19.69 -10.48
CA LYS A 15 -53.70 18.33 -10.80
C LYS A 15 -52.78 18.24 -12.01
N VAL A 16 -52.73 19.26 -12.88
CA VAL A 16 -51.90 19.20 -14.11
C VAL A 16 -50.54 19.90 -13.95
N GLN A 17 -50.37 20.80 -12.99
CA GLN A 17 -49.06 21.43 -12.72
C GLN A 17 -48.15 20.61 -11.78
N ASN A 18 -48.67 19.61 -11.06
CA ASN A 18 -47.86 18.76 -10.19
C ASN A 18 -47.17 17.56 -10.89
N ALA A 19 -47.45 17.30 -12.16
CA ALA A 19 -46.81 16.20 -12.91
C ALA A 19 -45.52 16.62 -13.63
N GLY A 20 -45.26 17.91 -13.82
CA GLY A 20 -44.04 18.43 -14.46
C GLY A 20 -42.93 18.84 -13.48
N ILE A 21 -43.19 18.82 -12.18
CA ILE A 21 -42.26 19.29 -11.12
C ILE A 21 -41.68 18.11 -10.31
N ALA A 22 -42.26 16.90 -10.43
CA ALA A 22 -41.87 15.75 -9.64
C ALA A 22 -40.62 15.00 -10.16
N THR A 23 -40.08 15.35 -11.34
CA THR A 23 -38.94 14.61 -11.95
C THR A 23 -37.61 15.35 -11.89
N THR A 24 -37.57 16.58 -11.35
CA THR A 24 -36.34 17.37 -11.14
C THR A 24 -36.01 17.62 -9.67
N ALA A 25 -36.75 17.02 -8.74
CA ALA A 25 -36.57 17.20 -7.29
C ALA A 25 -35.98 15.96 -6.57
N ARG A 26 -35.34 15.04 -7.29
CA ARG A 26 -34.49 13.99 -6.68
C ARG A 26 -33.03 14.33 -6.96
N GLY A 27 -32.47 15.20 -6.10
CA GLY A 27 -31.06 15.59 -6.19
C GLY A 27 -30.67 16.71 -5.21
N MET A 28 -31.63 17.42 -4.63
CA MET A 28 -31.33 18.51 -3.69
C MET A 28 -31.35 18.01 -2.25
N ALA A 29 -30.17 17.61 -1.75
CA ALA A 29 -29.88 17.66 -0.32
C ALA A 29 -29.32 19.06 0.02
N ALA A 30 -30.19 20.05 -0.07
CA ALA A 30 -30.04 21.40 0.48
C ALA A 30 -31.30 21.65 1.31
N SER A 31 -31.15 22.03 2.57
CA SER A 31 -32.30 22.17 3.46
C SER A 31 -33.28 23.21 2.92
N GLY A 32 -34.59 23.00 3.05
CA GLY A 32 -35.62 23.88 2.47
C GLY A 32 -35.52 25.36 2.88
N SER A 33 -34.79 25.68 3.95
CA SER A 33 -34.46 27.04 4.38
C SER A 33 -33.42 27.76 3.53
N GLU A 34 -32.48 27.03 2.91
CA GLU A 34 -31.38 27.59 2.10
C GLU A 34 -31.90 28.19 0.79
N VAL A 35 -32.84 27.49 0.15
CA VAL A 35 -33.47 27.90 -1.11
C VAL A 35 -34.38 29.11 -0.90
N SER A 36 -35.07 29.19 0.25
CA SER A 36 -35.99 30.30 0.53
C SER A 36 -35.30 31.66 0.65
N LYS A 37 -34.16 31.79 1.33
CA LYS A 37 -33.45 33.08 1.47
C LYS A 37 -32.87 33.58 0.14
N ILE A 38 -32.27 32.68 -0.65
CA ILE A 38 -31.68 33.05 -1.95
C ILE A 38 -32.80 33.43 -2.94
N LEU A 39 -33.91 32.70 -2.94
CA LEU A 39 -35.07 33.06 -3.75
C LEU A 39 -35.71 34.38 -3.27
N GLU A 40 -35.77 34.62 -1.96
CA GLU A 40 -36.24 35.89 -1.39
C GLU A 40 -35.36 37.06 -1.84
N GLU A 41 -34.02 36.94 -1.77
CA GLU A 41 -33.09 37.95 -2.29
C GLU A 41 -33.29 38.21 -3.80
N ARG A 42 -33.50 37.14 -4.60
CA ARG A 42 -33.79 37.25 -6.04
C ARG A 42 -35.15 37.90 -6.33
N ILE A 43 -36.18 37.58 -5.55
CA ILE A 43 -37.54 38.14 -5.70
C ILE A 43 -37.58 39.61 -5.27
N LEU A 44 -36.80 39.98 -4.24
CA LEU A 44 -36.65 41.36 -3.80
C LEU A 44 -35.88 42.24 -4.80
N GLY A 45 -35.37 41.66 -5.90
CA GLY A 45 -34.73 42.39 -7.00
C GLY A 45 -33.55 43.25 -6.57
N THR A 46 -32.97 42.93 -5.41
CA THR A 46 -31.88 43.72 -4.83
C THR A 46 -30.59 43.14 -5.39
N ASP A 47 -30.05 43.76 -6.45
CA ASP A 47 -28.63 43.66 -6.78
C ASP A 47 -27.85 44.31 -5.61
N THR A 48 -27.78 43.61 -4.47
CA THR A 48 -26.86 43.98 -3.40
C THR A 48 -25.47 43.90 -3.99
N GLY A 49 -24.67 44.97 -3.89
CA GLY A 49 -23.34 45.16 -4.50
C GLY A 49 -22.24 44.19 -4.06
N ILE A 50 -22.57 42.93 -3.83
CA ILE A 50 -21.66 41.81 -3.66
C ILE A 50 -21.34 41.32 -5.08
N ASN A 51 -20.11 41.52 -5.50
CA ASN A 51 -19.63 40.98 -6.76
C ASN A 51 -19.55 39.44 -6.65
N LEU A 52 -20.64 38.76 -7.00
CA LEU A 52 -20.76 37.29 -6.97
C LEU A 52 -19.81 36.57 -7.94
N GLU A 53 -19.12 37.30 -8.82
CA GLU A 53 -18.10 36.72 -9.69
C GLU A 53 -16.84 36.33 -8.92
N GLU A 54 -16.41 37.17 -7.98
CA GLU A 54 -15.15 37.03 -7.23
C GLU A 54 -15.34 36.70 -5.75
N THR A 55 -16.54 36.92 -5.22
CA THR A 55 -16.88 36.66 -3.82
C THR A 55 -18.08 35.72 -3.72
N GLY A 56 -18.11 34.92 -2.66
CA GLY A 56 -19.20 34.00 -2.37
C GLY A 56 -19.63 34.08 -0.91
N LYS A 57 -20.79 33.50 -0.61
CA LYS A 57 -21.32 33.34 0.75
C LYS A 57 -21.33 31.86 1.12
N VAL A 58 -20.89 31.51 2.32
CA VAL A 58 -21.00 30.13 2.84
C VAL A 58 -22.47 29.79 3.05
N LEU A 59 -22.96 28.73 2.39
CA LEU A 59 -24.30 28.18 2.58
C LEU A 59 -24.36 27.22 3.75
N SER A 60 -23.37 26.35 3.85
CA SER A 60 -23.25 25.39 4.93
C SER A 60 -21.78 25.01 5.13
N ILE A 61 -21.46 24.62 6.36
CA ILE A 61 -20.15 24.18 6.80
C ILE A 61 -20.33 22.99 7.73
N GLY A 62 -19.58 21.92 7.52
CA GLY A 62 -19.57 20.75 8.38
C GLY A 62 -18.39 19.85 8.06
N ASP A 63 -17.77 19.28 9.11
CA ASP A 63 -16.66 18.34 9.03
C ASP A 63 -15.52 18.80 8.10
N GLY A 64 -15.19 20.10 8.14
CA GLY A 64 -14.14 20.69 7.29
C GLY A 64 -14.49 20.91 5.81
N ILE A 65 -15.76 20.82 5.43
CA ILE A 65 -16.25 21.13 4.06
C ILE A 65 -17.26 22.27 4.10
N ALA A 66 -16.96 23.32 3.35
CA ALA A 66 -17.87 24.44 3.10
C ALA A 66 -18.53 24.31 1.72
N ARG A 67 -19.84 24.58 1.65
CA ARG A 67 -20.55 24.86 0.39
C ARG A 67 -20.68 26.36 0.24
N VAL A 68 -20.20 26.90 -0.87
CA VAL A 68 -20.14 28.35 -1.09
C VAL A 68 -20.98 28.72 -2.30
N TYR A 69 -21.90 29.65 -2.13
CA TYR A 69 -22.70 30.24 -3.22
C TYR A 69 -21.97 31.43 -3.84
N GLY A 70 -21.97 31.54 -5.17
CA GLY A 70 -21.25 32.57 -5.90
C GLY A 70 -19.94 32.02 -6.46
N LEU A 71 -18.87 32.82 -6.45
CA LEU A 71 -17.55 32.44 -6.96
C LEU A 71 -17.60 31.98 -8.43
N LYS A 72 -18.39 32.64 -9.29
CA LYS A 72 -18.65 32.17 -10.66
C LYS A 72 -17.39 31.96 -11.50
N ASN A 73 -16.34 32.75 -11.25
CA ASN A 73 -15.10 32.70 -12.00
C ASN A 73 -14.05 31.75 -11.41
N ILE A 74 -14.36 31.04 -10.31
CA ILE A 74 -13.38 30.17 -9.62
C ILE A 74 -12.91 29.01 -10.49
N GLN A 75 -11.62 28.72 -10.40
CA GLN A 75 -11.00 27.59 -11.07
C GLN A 75 -11.01 26.35 -10.16
N ALA A 76 -10.97 25.17 -10.78
CA ALA A 76 -10.74 23.94 -10.03
C ALA A 76 -9.38 24.01 -9.33
N GLU A 77 -9.30 23.52 -8.09
CA GLU A 77 -8.09 23.52 -7.27
C GLU A 77 -7.56 24.93 -6.91
N GLU A 78 -8.39 25.97 -7.09
CA GLU A 78 -8.05 27.32 -6.67
C GLU A 78 -8.12 27.48 -5.15
N MET A 79 -7.18 28.24 -4.60
CA MET A 79 -7.20 28.60 -3.19
C MET A 79 -8.22 29.71 -2.93
N VAL A 80 -8.96 29.58 -1.85
CA VAL A 80 -9.90 30.60 -1.35
C VAL A 80 -9.55 31.01 0.07
N GLU A 81 -9.99 32.19 0.46
CA GLU A 81 -9.83 32.76 1.79
C GLU A 81 -11.20 33.12 2.37
N PHE A 82 -11.49 32.57 3.55
CA PHE A 82 -12.69 32.87 4.33
C PHE A 82 -12.49 34.19 5.09
N ASP A 83 -13.58 34.86 5.48
CA ASP A 83 -13.53 36.12 6.25
C ASP A 83 -12.76 35.99 7.58
N SER A 84 -12.70 34.78 8.14
CA SER A 84 -11.90 34.43 9.32
C SER A 84 -10.38 34.37 9.06
N GLY A 85 -9.93 34.55 7.81
CA GLY A 85 -8.54 34.40 7.37
C GLY A 85 -8.10 32.94 7.16
N ILE A 86 -8.98 31.98 7.39
CA ILE A 86 -8.71 30.58 7.06
C ILE A 86 -8.67 30.40 5.55
N LYS A 87 -7.77 29.55 5.08
CA LYS A 87 -7.67 29.18 3.68
C LYS A 87 -8.42 27.89 3.40
N GLY A 88 -8.91 27.76 2.17
CA GLY A 88 -9.47 26.52 1.65
C GLY A 88 -9.07 26.29 0.20
N MET A 89 -9.52 25.18 -0.36
CA MET A 89 -9.33 24.82 -1.77
C MET A 89 -10.63 24.38 -2.40
N ALA A 90 -10.95 24.92 -3.56
CA ALA A 90 -12.11 24.49 -4.34
C ALA A 90 -11.85 23.13 -4.97
N MET A 91 -12.67 22.13 -4.62
CA MET A 91 -12.56 20.76 -5.16
C MET A 91 -13.71 20.38 -6.10
N ASN A 92 -14.94 20.74 -5.74
CA ASN A 92 -16.12 20.48 -6.57
C ASN A 92 -16.71 21.79 -7.05
N LEU A 93 -16.97 21.90 -8.35
CA LEU A 93 -17.66 23.03 -8.96
C LEU A 93 -19.04 22.53 -9.42
N ASP A 94 -20.07 22.75 -8.60
CA ASP A 94 -21.45 22.41 -8.93
C ASP A 94 -22.13 23.60 -9.63
N VAL A 95 -23.29 23.35 -10.24
CA VAL A 95 -24.05 24.38 -11.01
C VAL A 95 -24.42 25.58 -10.13
N ASP A 96 -24.79 25.32 -8.87
CA ASP A 96 -25.35 26.33 -7.97
C ASP A 96 -24.39 26.72 -6.83
N ASN A 97 -23.36 25.93 -6.55
CA ASN A 97 -22.45 26.16 -5.43
C ASN A 97 -21.07 25.52 -5.68
N VAL A 98 -20.10 25.88 -4.85
CA VAL A 98 -18.73 25.35 -4.89
C VAL A 98 -18.43 24.63 -3.59
N GLY A 99 -17.97 23.38 -3.70
CA GLY A 99 -17.47 22.58 -2.59
C GLY A 99 -16.02 22.92 -2.28
N VAL A 100 -15.79 23.56 -1.13
CA VAL A 100 -14.47 24.01 -0.66
C VAL A 100 -14.05 23.18 0.54
N VAL A 101 -12.86 22.58 0.47
CA VAL A 101 -12.24 21.92 1.62
C VAL A 101 -11.45 22.93 2.45
N VAL A 102 -11.57 22.86 3.78
CA VAL A 102 -11.00 23.85 4.71
C VAL A 102 -9.65 23.37 5.24
N PHE A 103 -8.62 24.22 5.18
CA PHE A 103 -7.25 23.89 5.63
C PHE A 103 -7.00 24.13 7.12
N GLY A 104 -8.05 24.27 7.93
CA GLY A 104 -7.94 24.66 9.33
C GLY A 104 -9.14 24.22 10.16
N ASN A 105 -9.32 24.87 11.30
CA ASN A 105 -10.44 24.59 12.20
C ASN A 105 -11.73 25.18 11.60
N ASP A 106 -12.73 24.35 11.36
CA ASP A 106 -14.01 24.74 10.78
C ASP A 106 -14.93 25.51 11.76
N LYS A 107 -14.71 25.40 13.08
CA LYS A 107 -15.53 26.04 14.12
C LYS A 107 -15.60 27.56 14.07
N VAL A 108 -14.65 28.21 13.37
CA VAL A 108 -14.63 29.67 13.22
C VAL A 108 -15.37 30.15 11.97
N ILE A 109 -15.73 29.24 11.06
CA ILE A 109 -16.49 29.55 9.85
C ILE A 109 -17.98 29.37 10.15
N ARG A 110 -18.81 30.30 9.67
CA ARG A 110 -20.27 30.30 9.87
C ARG A 110 -21.01 30.43 8.54
N GLU A 111 -22.27 30.00 8.55
CA GLU A 111 -23.20 30.29 7.45
C GLU A 111 -23.32 31.80 7.24
N GLY A 112 -23.25 32.22 5.97
CA GLY A 112 -23.28 33.61 5.56
C GLY A 112 -21.91 34.29 5.48
N ASP A 113 -20.84 33.66 5.98
CA ASP A 113 -19.49 34.21 5.90
C ASP A 113 -19.07 34.43 4.43
N ILE A 114 -18.32 35.51 4.21
CA ILE A 114 -17.82 35.85 2.88
C ILE A 114 -16.57 35.02 2.58
N VAL A 115 -16.52 34.47 1.37
CA VAL A 115 -15.37 33.76 0.81
C VAL A 115 -14.85 34.53 -0.38
N LYS A 116 -13.53 34.72 -0.44
CA LYS A 116 -12.85 35.42 -1.53
C LYS A 116 -11.89 34.48 -2.24
N ARG A 117 -11.78 34.66 -3.54
CA ARG A 117 -10.78 33.97 -4.36
C ARG A 117 -9.42 34.59 -4.16
N THR A 118 -8.39 33.74 -4.22
CA THR A 118 -7.00 34.22 -4.25
C THR A 118 -6.50 34.44 -5.68
N GLY A 119 -7.19 33.91 -6.71
CA GLY A 119 -6.77 33.98 -8.11
C GLY A 119 -5.61 33.06 -8.47
N ALA A 120 -5.18 32.19 -7.55
CA ALA A 120 -4.09 31.26 -7.73
C ALA A 120 -4.48 29.84 -7.31
N ILE A 121 -4.09 28.88 -8.16
CA ILE A 121 -4.06 27.45 -7.80
C ILE A 121 -3.07 27.28 -6.64
N VAL A 122 -3.35 26.32 -5.75
CA VAL A 122 -2.53 26.07 -4.56
C VAL A 122 -1.04 25.99 -4.91
N ASP A 123 -0.28 26.89 -4.30
CA ASP A 123 1.16 27.00 -4.46
C ASP A 123 1.87 27.06 -3.10
N VAL A 124 3.16 26.72 -3.08
CA VAL A 124 4.01 26.71 -1.88
C VAL A 124 5.33 27.41 -2.14
N PRO A 125 5.94 28.02 -1.11
CA PRO A 125 7.29 28.53 -1.22
C PRO A 125 8.27 27.40 -1.54
N VAL A 126 9.23 27.67 -2.43
CA VAL A 126 10.31 26.73 -2.79
C VAL A 126 11.64 27.46 -2.81
N GLY A 127 12.73 26.73 -2.52
CA GLY A 127 14.08 27.27 -2.57
C GLY A 127 15.01 26.75 -1.48
N ASP A 128 16.29 27.10 -1.60
CA ASP A 128 17.34 26.68 -0.66
C ASP A 128 17.10 27.22 0.78
N ALA A 129 16.32 28.31 0.94
CA ALA A 129 15.97 28.89 2.24
C ALA A 129 15.11 27.97 3.14
N LEU A 130 14.55 26.88 2.58
CA LEU A 130 13.79 25.88 3.32
C LEU A 130 14.67 24.83 4.00
N LEU A 131 15.94 24.70 3.60
CA LEU A 131 16.87 23.73 4.19
C LEU A 131 17.04 24.00 5.68
N GLY A 132 16.94 22.96 6.51
CA GLY A 132 17.01 23.06 7.98
C GLY A 132 15.75 23.62 8.65
N ARG A 133 14.66 23.79 7.89
CA ARG A 133 13.37 24.27 8.39
C ARG A 133 12.34 23.15 8.51
N VAL A 134 11.41 23.34 9.44
CA VAL A 134 10.19 22.53 9.53
C VAL A 134 9.01 23.39 9.11
N VAL A 135 8.26 22.92 8.11
CA VAL A 135 7.12 23.63 7.51
C VAL A 135 5.85 22.79 7.54
N ASP A 136 4.71 23.47 7.52
CA ASP A 136 3.41 22.83 7.31
C ASP A 136 3.17 22.50 5.82
N ALA A 137 2.00 21.92 5.49
CA ALA A 137 1.64 21.57 4.12
C ALA A 137 1.44 22.78 3.18
N LEU A 138 1.32 24.00 3.71
CA LEU A 138 1.24 25.25 2.92
C LEU A 138 2.59 25.97 2.82
N GLY A 139 3.64 25.40 3.43
CA GLY A 139 4.99 25.94 3.47
C GLY A 139 5.23 27.03 4.53
N ASN A 140 4.32 27.19 5.50
CA ASN A 140 4.55 28.11 6.61
C ASN A 140 5.49 27.46 7.64
N PRO A 141 6.45 28.21 8.23
CA PRO A 141 7.35 27.67 9.23
C PRO A 141 6.61 27.35 10.54
N ILE A 142 6.85 26.16 11.07
CA ILE A 142 6.30 25.69 12.37
C ILE A 142 7.39 25.36 13.39
N ASP A 143 8.66 25.62 13.05
CA ASP A 143 9.83 25.39 13.92
C ASP A 143 10.15 26.53 14.90
N GLY A 144 9.43 27.64 14.83
CA GLY A 144 9.66 28.80 15.70
C GLY A 144 10.93 29.61 15.37
N LYS A 145 11.63 29.32 14.27
CA LYS A 145 12.87 30.04 13.87
C LYS A 145 12.61 31.34 13.10
N GLY A 146 11.36 31.81 13.05
CA GLY A 146 10.94 33.00 12.31
C GLY A 146 10.51 32.72 10.86
N PRO A 147 10.15 33.76 10.08
CA PRO A 147 9.66 33.60 8.72
C PRO A 147 10.72 33.04 7.75
N ILE A 148 10.27 32.46 6.64
CA ILE A 148 11.15 31.93 5.59
C ILE A 148 11.26 32.97 4.48
N ALA A 149 12.48 33.40 4.17
CA ALA A 149 12.76 34.31 3.05
C ALA A 149 12.80 33.54 1.71
N ALA A 150 11.70 32.87 1.36
CA ALA A 150 11.59 32.15 0.09
C ALA A 150 11.24 33.13 -1.03
N ALA A 151 12.11 33.22 -2.04
CA ALA A 151 11.94 34.15 -3.17
C ALA A 151 11.00 33.61 -4.27
N LYS A 152 10.81 32.29 -4.34
CA LYS A 152 10.03 31.63 -5.39
C LYS A 152 8.89 30.82 -4.80
N ARG A 153 7.81 30.72 -5.55
CA ARG A 153 6.67 29.83 -5.27
C ARG A 153 6.46 28.90 -6.45
N SER A 154 5.99 27.69 -6.18
CA SER A 154 5.63 26.71 -7.21
C SER A 154 4.26 26.13 -6.89
N ARG A 155 3.49 25.83 -7.93
CA ARG A 155 2.25 25.06 -7.78
C ARG A 155 2.57 23.70 -7.18
N VAL A 156 1.72 23.25 -6.26
CA VAL A 156 1.87 21.93 -5.61
C VAL A 156 1.59 20.79 -6.58
N GLU A 157 0.67 21.02 -7.52
CA GLU A 157 0.31 20.10 -8.59
C GLU A 157 0.91 20.59 -9.91
N THR A 158 1.93 19.88 -10.36
CA THR A 158 2.60 20.07 -11.65
C THR A 158 2.57 18.76 -12.41
N LYS A 159 2.55 18.85 -13.74
CA LYS A 159 2.61 17.67 -14.59
C LYS A 159 3.97 17.00 -14.44
N ALA A 160 3.97 15.68 -14.29
CA ALA A 160 5.20 14.89 -14.29
C ALA A 160 5.99 15.07 -15.60
N PRO A 161 7.34 14.98 -15.55
CA PRO A 161 8.16 14.96 -16.77
C PRO A 161 7.73 13.83 -17.70
N GLY A 162 7.58 14.11 -19.00
CA GLY A 162 7.31 13.10 -20.02
C GLY A 162 8.49 12.13 -20.22
N ILE A 163 8.42 11.27 -21.23
CA ILE A 163 9.48 10.27 -21.49
C ILE A 163 10.78 10.92 -21.98
N ILE A 164 10.71 11.81 -22.99
CA ILE A 164 11.89 12.44 -23.62
C ILE A 164 12.78 13.26 -22.65
N PRO A 165 12.22 14.03 -21.69
CA PRO A 165 13.01 14.72 -20.66
C PRO A 165 13.81 13.82 -19.70
N ARG A 166 13.48 12.53 -19.61
CA ARG A 166 14.08 11.60 -18.64
C ARG A 166 15.36 10.98 -19.17
N LEU A 167 16.16 10.46 -18.25
CA LEU A 167 17.34 9.64 -18.53
C LEU A 167 17.28 8.35 -17.70
N SER A 168 17.84 7.26 -18.22
CA SER A 168 17.97 6.01 -17.47
C SER A 168 18.76 6.22 -16.17
N VAL A 169 18.29 5.59 -15.10
CA VAL A 169 18.93 5.64 -13.78
C VAL A 169 20.22 4.80 -13.80
N ARG A 170 21.37 5.45 -13.60
CA ARG A 170 22.71 4.82 -13.60
C ARG A 170 23.58 5.23 -12.41
N GLU A 171 23.09 6.15 -11.59
CA GLU A 171 23.83 6.69 -10.44
C GLU A 171 23.25 6.11 -9.15
N PRO A 172 24.08 5.55 -8.25
CA PRO A 172 23.60 5.01 -6.97
C PRO A 172 23.12 6.12 -6.03
N MET A 173 22.05 5.83 -5.30
CA MET A 173 21.62 6.58 -4.11
C MET A 173 21.87 5.68 -2.90
N LEU A 174 22.96 5.97 -2.18
CA LEU A 174 23.46 5.10 -1.12
C LEU A 174 22.70 5.32 0.18
N THR A 175 22.07 4.27 0.70
CA THR A 175 21.32 4.35 1.95
C THR A 175 22.21 4.22 3.19
N GLY A 176 23.37 3.59 3.05
CA GLY A 176 24.23 3.28 4.19
C GLY A 176 23.79 2.02 4.94
N VAL A 177 22.74 1.35 4.47
CA VAL A 177 22.19 0.11 5.04
C VAL A 177 22.66 -1.05 4.17
N LYS A 178 23.50 -1.95 4.72
CA LYS A 178 24.12 -3.07 3.98
C LYS A 178 23.10 -3.86 3.19
N ALA A 179 22.00 -4.27 3.84
CA ALA A 179 20.97 -5.10 3.23
C ALA A 179 20.22 -4.41 2.09
N VAL A 180 20.08 -3.07 2.11
CA VAL A 180 19.43 -2.32 1.03
C VAL A 180 20.42 -2.14 -0.11
N ASP A 181 21.59 -1.57 0.17
CA ASP A 181 22.58 -1.22 -0.87
C ASP A 181 23.12 -2.46 -1.62
N SER A 182 23.14 -3.65 -0.99
CA SER A 182 23.58 -4.89 -1.62
C SER A 182 22.48 -5.68 -2.33
N LEU A 183 21.27 -5.81 -1.74
CA LEU A 183 20.22 -6.70 -2.24
C LEU A 183 19.13 -5.99 -3.07
N VAL A 184 18.79 -4.77 -2.68
CA VAL A 184 17.72 -3.96 -3.28
C VAL A 184 18.21 -2.52 -3.48
N PRO A 185 19.19 -2.35 -4.38
CA PRO A 185 19.86 -1.06 -4.58
C PRO A 185 18.88 -0.02 -5.12
N ILE A 186 19.09 1.22 -4.69
CA ILE A 186 18.27 2.38 -5.06
C ILE A 186 19.14 3.33 -5.87
N GLY A 187 18.63 3.78 -7.02
CA GLY A 187 19.29 4.75 -7.88
C GLY A 187 18.71 6.15 -7.77
N ARG A 188 19.49 7.15 -8.21
CA ARG A 188 19.05 8.55 -8.22
C ARG A 188 17.95 8.76 -9.27
N GLY A 189 16.76 9.14 -8.83
CA GLY A 189 15.58 9.28 -9.68
C GLY A 189 14.67 8.04 -9.71
N GLN A 190 14.98 7.01 -8.91
CA GLN A 190 14.15 5.81 -8.72
C GLN A 190 13.05 6.05 -7.68
N ARG A 191 11.98 5.25 -7.76
CA ARG A 191 10.91 5.19 -6.74
C ARG A 191 10.96 3.82 -6.06
N GLU A 192 11.38 3.78 -4.80
CA GLU A 192 11.50 2.53 -4.04
C GLU A 192 10.55 2.53 -2.84
N LEU A 193 9.55 1.64 -2.85
CA LEU A 193 8.56 1.52 -1.79
C LEU A 193 9.16 0.88 -0.53
N ILE A 194 8.96 1.49 0.64
CA ILE A 194 9.22 0.84 1.94
C ILE A 194 7.87 0.40 2.51
N ILE A 195 7.61 -0.90 2.50
CA ILE A 195 6.33 -1.48 2.89
C ILE A 195 6.50 -2.47 4.03
N GLY A 196 5.55 -2.50 4.94
CA GLY A 196 5.49 -3.49 6.02
C GLY A 196 4.63 -3.01 7.17
N ASP A 197 4.52 -3.86 8.19
CA ASP A 197 3.63 -3.63 9.31
C ASP A 197 4.11 -2.52 10.25
N ARG A 198 3.25 -2.17 11.21
CA ARG A 198 3.61 -1.26 12.31
C ARG A 198 4.88 -1.75 13.02
N GLN A 199 5.75 -0.80 13.38
CA GLN A 199 6.94 -1.05 14.20
C GLN A 199 8.00 -1.99 13.61
N THR A 200 8.01 -2.22 12.29
CA THR A 200 9.01 -3.07 11.61
C THR A 200 10.33 -2.36 11.23
N GLY A 201 10.45 -1.06 11.49
CA GLY A 201 11.66 -0.28 11.20
C GLY A 201 11.63 0.55 9.91
N LYS A 202 10.46 0.73 9.27
CA LYS A 202 10.29 1.53 8.03
C LYS A 202 10.93 2.92 8.10
N THR A 203 10.52 3.72 9.09
CA THR A 203 11.06 5.07 9.30
C THR A 203 12.55 5.04 9.65
N ALA A 204 13.04 3.99 10.34
CA ALA A 204 14.45 3.88 10.69
C ALA A 204 15.34 3.80 9.44
N ILE A 205 14.97 2.97 8.46
CA ILE A 205 15.68 2.86 7.16
C ILE A 205 15.70 4.21 6.44
N ALA A 206 14.56 4.91 6.41
CA ALA A 206 14.46 6.21 5.75
C ALA A 206 15.32 7.30 6.42
N ILE A 207 15.36 7.33 7.75
CA ILE A 207 16.20 8.28 8.50
C ILE A 207 17.69 7.95 8.37
N ASP A 208 18.07 6.67 8.39
CA ASP A 208 19.46 6.24 8.17
C ASP A 208 19.94 6.66 6.77
N CYS A 209 19.06 6.54 5.77
CA CYS A 209 19.32 7.04 4.42
C CYS A 209 19.62 8.54 4.40
N ILE A 210 18.84 9.37 5.11
CA ILE A 210 19.11 10.82 5.23
C ILE A 210 20.45 11.06 5.92
N ILE A 211 20.73 10.39 7.04
CA ILE A 211 21.97 10.58 7.82
C ILE A 211 23.21 10.20 6.99
N ASN A 212 23.12 9.15 6.17
CA ASN A 212 24.23 8.71 5.33
C ASN A 212 24.71 9.79 4.34
N GLN A 213 23.80 10.66 3.88
CA GLN A 213 24.13 11.68 2.88
C GLN A 213 25.10 12.75 3.36
N LYS A 214 25.24 12.94 4.68
CA LYS A 214 26.16 13.90 5.28
C LYS A 214 27.58 13.75 4.74
N ARG A 215 28.03 12.52 4.50
CA ARG A 215 29.38 12.20 4.00
C ARG A 215 29.64 12.80 2.61
N PHE A 216 28.61 12.90 1.78
CA PHE A 216 28.71 13.49 0.44
C PHE A 216 28.48 15.00 0.48
N ASN A 217 27.59 15.48 1.36
CA ASN A 217 27.31 16.90 1.51
C ASN A 217 28.50 17.68 2.10
N ASP A 218 29.24 17.08 3.03
CA ASP A 218 30.44 17.66 3.64
C ASP A 218 31.67 17.61 2.71
N ALA A 219 31.68 16.70 1.71
CA ALA A 219 32.83 16.46 0.83
C ALA A 219 33.05 17.56 -0.24
N GLY A 220 32.13 18.50 -0.38
CA GLY A 220 32.26 19.68 -1.24
C GLY A 220 32.00 19.47 -2.74
N ASP A 221 31.72 18.25 -3.20
CA ASP A 221 31.40 17.95 -4.60
C ASP A 221 29.90 18.14 -4.87
N ASP A 222 29.52 19.24 -5.52
CA ASP A 222 28.13 19.61 -5.78
C ASP A 222 27.35 18.56 -6.56
N LYS A 223 27.99 17.74 -7.40
CA LYS A 223 27.32 16.66 -8.15
C LYS A 223 26.97 15.47 -7.26
N LYS A 224 27.72 15.27 -6.18
CA LYS A 224 27.46 14.18 -5.23
C LYS A 224 26.50 14.57 -4.12
N LYS A 225 26.30 15.87 -3.88
CA LYS A 225 25.35 16.37 -2.88
C LYS A 225 23.94 15.84 -3.12
N LEU A 226 23.23 15.59 -2.03
CA LEU A 226 21.84 15.15 -2.02
C LEU A 226 21.07 15.94 -0.98
N TYR A 227 20.01 16.63 -1.42
CA TYR A 227 19.11 17.39 -0.57
C TYR A 227 17.92 16.52 -0.17
N CYS A 228 17.58 16.48 1.12
CA CYS A 228 16.58 15.56 1.64
C CYS A 228 15.27 16.30 1.97
N ILE A 229 14.14 15.65 1.71
CA ILE A 229 12.82 16.11 2.11
C ILE A 229 12.14 14.97 2.86
N TYR A 230 11.79 15.18 4.12
CA TYR A 230 11.01 14.23 4.91
C TYR A 230 9.59 14.76 5.10
N VAL A 231 8.61 14.06 4.52
CA VAL A 231 7.19 14.42 4.59
C VAL A 231 6.50 13.52 5.60
N ALA A 232 6.11 14.09 6.74
CA ALA A 232 5.33 13.41 7.76
C ALA A 232 3.83 13.64 7.52
N VAL A 233 3.09 12.57 7.25
CA VAL A 233 1.64 12.59 6.99
C VAL A 233 0.93 11.81 8.09
N GLY A 234 0.02 12.47 8.81
CA GLY A 234 -0.77 11.85 9.88
C GLY A 234 0.07 11.31 11.05
N GLN A 235 1.32 11.72 11.19
CA GLN A 235 2.19 11.31 12.28
C GLN A 235 1.87 12.09 13.56
N LYS A 236 2.20 11.51 14.72
CA LYS A 236 2.10 12.24 16.00
C LYS A 236 3.16 13.33 16.05
N ARG A 237 2.80 14.52 16.54
CA ARG A 237 3.72 15.67 16.71
C ARG A 237 4.98 15.30 17.50
N SER A 238 4.84 14.48 18.55
CA SER A 238 5.96 14.00 19.36
C SER A 238 6.96 13.16 18.55
N THR A 239 6.47 12.33 17.63
CA THR A 239 7.31 11.48 16.77
C THR A 239 8.09 12.35 15.79
N VAL A 240 7.44 13.32 15.15
CA VAL A 240 8.12 14.27 14.25
C VAL A 240 9.19 15.06 14.99
N ALA A 241 8.89 15.56 16.20
CA ALA A 241 9.86 16.27 17.02
C ALA A 241 11.08 15.41 17.39
N GLN A 242 10.88 14.12 17.70
CA GLN A 242 11.97 13.18 17.94
C GLN A 242 12.83 12.98 16.69
N ILE A 243 12.21 12.84 15.51
CA ILE A 243 12.93 12.69 14.24
C ILE A 243 13.76 13.94 13.93
N VAL A 244 13.17 15.14 14.04
CA VAL A 244 13.87 16.42 13.84
C VAL A 244 15.07 16.53 14.79
N LYS A 245 14.89 16.14 16.06
CA LYS A 245 15.98 16.11 17.03
C LYS A 245 17.07 15.13 16.61
N ARG A 246 16.74 13.91 16.20
CA ARG A 246 17.72 12.90 15.74
C ARG A 246 18.51 13.39 14.52
N LEU A 247 17.83 13.98 13.54
CA LEU A 247 18.47 14.56 12.37
C LEU A 247 19.38 15.74 12.76
N THR A 248 19.00 16.53 13.77
CA THR A 248 19.82 17.64 14.28
C THR A 248 21.07 17.10 14.98
N ASP A 249 20.90 16.13 15.89
CA ASP A 249 21.99 15.49 16.64
C ASP A 249 23.01 14.82 15.70
N ALA A 250 22.53 14.28 14.56
CA ALA A 250 23.36 13.68 13.53
C ALA A 250 23.96 14.69 12.52
N GLY A 251 23.61 15.97 12.60
CA GLY A 251 24.06 17.01 11.65
C GLY A 251 23.47 16.86 10.25
N ALA A 252 22.29 16.25 10.11
CA ALA A 252 21.61 16.01 8.85
C ALA A 252 20.51 17.04 8.53
N MET A 253 20.11 17.86 9.52
CA MET A 253 19.10 18.90 9.29
C MET A 253 19.56 19.98 8.30
N ASP A 254 20.86 20.27 8.20
CA ASP A 254 21.39 21.36 7.37
C ASP A 254 21.05 21.24 5.87
N TYR A 255 20.79 20.02 5.40
CA TYR A 255 20.38 19.72 4.03
C TYR A 255 19.00 19.05 3.94
N THR A 256 18.23 19.06 5.03
CA THR A 256 16.91 18.41 5.11
C THR A 256 15.79 19.42 5.31
N ILE A 257 14.73 19.29 4.54
CA ILE A 257 13.44 19.98 4.73
C ILE A 257 12.48 19.00 5.39
N VAL A 258 11.79 19.41 6.45
CA VAL A 258 10.73 18.60 7.04
C VAL A 258 9.38 19.24 6.76
N VAL A 259 8.53 18.54 6.01
CA VAL A 259 7.13 18.92 5.78
C VAL A 259 6.27 18.10 6.72
N SER A 260 5.44 18.76 7.52
CA SER A 260 4.68 18.09 8.59
C SER A 260 3.20 18.45 8.52
N ALA A 261 2.38 17.47 8.16
CA ALA A 261 0.94 17.47 8.39
C ALA A 261 0.61 16.35 9.37
N THR A 262 0.47 16.72 10.64
CA THR A 262 0.29 15.78 11.75
C THR A 262 -1.15 15.29 11.88
N ALA A 263 -1.36 14.23 12.68
CA ALA A 263 -2.69 13.66 12.89
C ALA A 263 -3.74 14.64 13.46
N SER A 264 -3.30 15.72 14.11
CA SER A 264 -4.19 16.77 14.65
C SER A 264 -4.60 17.80 13.62
N ASP A 265 -3.95 17.82 12.46
CA ASP A 265 -4.20 18.79 11.41
C ASP A 265 -5.30 18.27 10.47
N ALA A 266 -6.00 19.18 9.80
CA ALA A 266 -7.15 18.85 8.97
C ALA A 266 -6.80 17.87 7.83
N ALA A 267 -7.73 16.99 7.45
CA ALA A 267 -7.54 16.01 6.38
C ALA A 267 -7.02 16.62 5.06
N PRO A 268 -7.48 17.81 4.62
CA PRO A 268 -6.95 18.46 3.42
C PRO A 268 -5.45 18.80 3.50
N LEU A 269 -4.92 19.13 4.69
CA LEU A 269 -3.48 19.37 4.86
C LEU A 269 -2.69 18.05 4.77
N GLN A 270 -3.22 16.96 5.30
CA GLN A 270 -2.60 15.63 5.21
C GLN A 270 -2.58 15.13 3.76
N PHE A 271 -3.67 15.37 3.02
CA PHE A 271 -3.75 15.13 1.58
C PHE A 271 -2.70 15.93 0.79
N LEU A 272 -2.52 17.21 1.13
CA LEU A 272 -1.68 18.14 0.38
C LEU A 272 -0.18 17.98 0.67
N ALA A 273 0.20 17.58 1.88
CA ALA A 273 1.60 17.55 2.32
C ALA A 273 2.57 16.83 1.37
N PRO A 274 2.25 15.64 0.80
CA PRO A 274 3.11 14.99 -0.18
C PRO A 274 3.32 15.80 -1.47
N TYR A 275 2.29 16.48 -1.97
CA TYR A 275 2.41 17.34 -3.15
C TYR A 275 3.28 18.56 -2.87
N SER A 276 3.14 19.17 -1.70
CA SER A 276 3.96 20.30 -1.26
C SER A 276 5.43 19.90 -1.10
N GLY A 277 5.70 18.76 -0.46
CA GLY A 277 7.05 18.21 -0.37
C GLY A 277 7.65 17.89 -1.74
N CYS A 278 6.84 17.33 -2.65
CA CYS A 278 7.26 17.04 -4.01
C CYS A 278 7.67 18.32 -4.74
N ALA A 279 6.86 19.39 -4.69
CA ALA A 279 7.19 20.69 -5.30
C ALA A 279 8.49 21.29 -4.75
N MET A 280 8.76 21.15 -3.45
CA MET A 280 10.04 21.55 -2.84
C MET A 280 11.21 20.72 -3.36
N GLY A 281 11.00 19.41 -3.59
CA GLY A 281 11.99 18.50 -4.19
C GLY A 281 12.27 18.78 -5.67
N GLU A 282 11.23 19.11 -6.44
CA GLU A 282 11.32 19.45 -7.87
C GLU A 282 12.18 20.68 -8.11
N PHE A 283 12.14 21.67 -7.20
CA PHE A 283 13.04 22.81 -7.26
C PHE A 283 14.52 22.38 -7.33
N PHE A 284 14.94 21.37 -6.58
CA PHE A 284 16.31 20.87 -6.66
C PHE A 284 16.56 20.10 -7.96
N ARG A 285 15.63 19.23 -8.37
CA ARG A 285 15.69 18.45 -9.61
C ARG A 285 15.88 19.36 -10.84
N ASP A 286 15.07 20.41 -10.96
CA ASP A 286 15.02 21.26 -12.15
C ASP A 286 16.17 22.27 -12.20
N ASN A 287 16.88 22.47 -11.08
CA ASN A 287 18.11 23.27 -11.01
C ASN A 287 19.39 22.43 -11.07
N GLY A 288 19.32 21.22 -11.64
CA GLY A 288 20.48 20.34 -11.83
C GLY A 288 21.06 19.74 -10.55
N LYS A 289 20.34 19.84 -9.43
CA LYS A 289 20.72 19.23 -8.14
C LYS A 289 20.02 17.87 -7.98
N HIS A 290 20.47 17.10 -6.99
CA HIS A 290 19.85 15.82 -6.64
C HIS A 290 19.09 15.94 -5.32
N ALA A 291 17.87 15.40 -5.30
CA ALA A 291 17.04 15.34 -4.11
C ALA A 291 16.54 13.93 -3.81
N LEU A 292 16.27 13.70 -2.53
CA LEU A 292 15.63 12.51 -1.97
C LEU A 292 14.38 12.95 -1.21
N ILE A 293 13.23 12.40 -1.55
CA ILE A 293 11.98 12.63 -0.82
C ILE A 293 11.48 11.34 -0.17
N ILE A 294 11.08 11.43 1.09
CA ILE A 294 10.49 10.34 1.87
C ILE A 294 9.06 10.74 2.25
N TYR A 295 8.09 9.87 1.98
CA TYR A 295 6.70 10.08 2.35
C TYR A 295 6.31 9.10 3.47
N ASP A 296 6.05 9.59 4.68
CA ASP A 296 5.81 8.79 5.90
C ASP A 296 4.45 9.15 6.56
N ASP A 297 3.33 8.56 6.15
CA ASP A 297 3.19 7.53 5.11
C ASP A 297 2.02 7.80 4.15
N LEU A 298 2.09 7.20 2.95
CA LEU A 298 1.07 7.41 1.91
C LEU A 298 -0.25 6.68 2.23
N SER A 299 -0.22 5.66 3.10
CA SER A 299 -1.44 5.02 3.60
C SER A 299 -2.34 6.05 4.31
N LYS A 300 -1.77 6.92 5.14
CA LYS A 300 -2.52 8.00 5.81
C LYS A 300 -2.97 9.10 4.83
N GLN A 301 -2.21 9.38 3.77
CA GLN A 301 -2.67 10.28 2.71
C GLN A 301 -3.92 9.73 2.01
N ALA A 302 -3.93 8.43 1.66
CA ALA A 302 -5.08 7.79 1.04
C ALA A 302 -6.31 7.84 1.94
N VAL A 303 -6.15 7.58 3.25
CA VAL A 303 -7.25 7.68 4.23
C VAL A 303 -7.78 9.11 4.33
N ALA A 304 -6.91 10.12 4.34
CA ALA A 304 -7.31 11.52 4.33
C ALA A 304 -8.10 11.87 3.05
N TYR A 305 -7.65 11.39 1.89
CA TYR A 305 -8.34 11.60 0.62
C TYR A 305 -9.70 10.89 0.56
N ARG A 306 -9.78 9.69 1.14
CA ARG A 306 -11.03 8.95 1.30
C ARG A 306 -12.04 9.74 2.14
N GLN A 307 -11.62 10.25 3.29
CA GLN A 307 -12.46 11.08 4.15
C GLN A 307 -12.99 12.30 3.40
N MET A 308 -12.11 13.03 2.70
CA MET A 308 -12.52 14.20 1.92
C MET A 308 -13.53 13.85 0.82
N SER A 309 -13.29 12.75 0.10
CA SER A 309 -14.15 12.32 -1.01
C SER A 309 -15.55 11.91 -0.53
N LEU A 310 -15.64 11.19 0.59
CA LEU A 310 -16.91 10.78 1.19
C LEU A 310 -17.72 11.99 1.69
N LEU A 311 -17.05 12.96 2.31
CA LEU A 311 -17.70 14.19 2.78
C LEU A 311 -18.16 15.08 1.61
N LEU A 312 -17.42 15.08 0.49
CA LEU A 312 -17.83 15.68 -0.79
C LEU A 312 -18.93 14.88 -1.49
N ARG A 313 -19.35 13.73 -0.94
CA ARG A 313 -20.34 12.81 -1.49
C ARG A 313 -19.98 12.28 -2.88
N ARG A 314 -18.68 12.13 -3.15
CA ARG A 314 -18.21 11.39 -4.33
C ARG A 314 -18.52 9.91 -4.14
N PRO A 315 -18.90 9.19 -5.20
CA PRO A 315 -19.20 7.77 -5.10
C PRO A 315 -17.94 6.98 -4.65
N PRO A 316 -18.04 6.15 -3.60
CA PRO A 316 -16.94 5.30 -3.16
C PRO A 316 -16.81 4.05 -4.05
N GLY A 317 -15.62 3.47 -4.05
CA GLY A 317 -15.31 2.15 -4.61
C GLY A 317 -14.83 1.17 -3.53
N ARG A 318 -13.90 0.28 -3.90
CA ARG A 318 -13.33 -0.75 -3.00
C ARG A 318 -12.75 -0.13 -1.73
N GLU A 319 -13.03 -0.76 -0.57
CA GLU A 319 -12.62 -0.28 0.77
C GLU A 319 -13.03 1.20 1.05
N ALA A 320 -14.12 1.64 0.40
CA ALA A 320 -14.65 3.00 0.40
C ALA A 320 -13.72 4.09 -0.17
N TYR A 321 -12.61 3.74 -0.82
CA TYR A 321 -11.75 4.72 -1.50
C TYR A 321 -12.43 5.26 -2.76
N PRO A 322 -12.18 6.53 -3.15
CA PRO A 322 -12.70 7.07 -4.40
C PRO A 322 -12.02 6.38 -5.60
N GLY A 323 -12.71 6.33 -6.74
CA GLY A 323 -12.21 5.63 -7.95
C GLY A 323 -10.90 6.17 -8.52
N ASP A 324 -10.51 7.39 -8.15
CA ASP A 324 -9.28 8.06 -8.58
C ASP A 324 -8.13 7.98 -7.54
N VAL A 325 -8.25 7.14 -6.50
CA VAL A 325 -7.16 6.96 -5.51
C VAL A 325 -5.86 6.43 -6.14
N PHE A 326 -5.94 5.67 -7.23
CA PHE A 326 -4.77 5.28 -8.01
C PHE A 326 -4.12 6.49 -8.69
N TYR A 327 -4.94 7.40 -9.22
CA TYR A 327 -4.48 8.63 -9.86
C TYR A 327 -3.76 9.55 -8.88
N LEU A 328 -4.23 9.61 -7.63
CA LEU A 328 -3.59 10.35 -6.53
C LEU A 328 -2.09 10.01 -6.39
N HIS A 329 -1.78 8.71 -6.21
CA HIS A 329 -0.40 8.27 -5.97
C HIS A 329 0.42 8.21 -7.26
N SER A 330 -0.18 7.87 -8.40
CA SER A 330 0.56 7.82 -9.66
C SER A 330 1.03 9.21 -10.10
N ARG A 331 0.15 10.23 -10.08
CA ARG A 331 0.54 11.61 -10.43
C ARG A 331 1.55 12.21 -9.44
N LEU A 332 1.57 11.74 -8.19
CA LEU A 332 2.58 12.13 -7.20
C LEU A 332 3.93 11.48 -7.48
N LEU A 333 3.96 10.14 -7.57
CA LEU A 333 5.20 9.37 -7.65
C LEU A 333 5.88 9.49 -9.01
N GLU A 334 5.14 9.66 -10.11
CA GLU A 334 5.69 9.86 -11.45
C GLU A 334 6.46 11.19 -11.62
N ARG A 335 6.33 12.12 -10.68
CA ARG A 335 7.14 13.36 -10.67
C ARG A 335 8.59 13.11 -10.22
N ALA A 336 8.84 12.04 -9.49
CA ALA A 336 10.19 11.62 -9.13
C ALA A 336 10.87 10.96 -10.36
N ALA A 337 11.90 11.61 -10.90
CA ALA A 337 12.61 11.14 -12.09
C ALA A 337 14.06 11.66 -12.12
N LYS A 338 14.89 11.02 -12.96
CA LYS A 338 16.20 11.51 -13.38
C LYS A 338 16.05 12.28 -14.69
N MET A 339 16.42 13.56 -14.69
CA MET A 339 16.37 14.41 -15.88
C MET A 339 17.58 14.15 -16.78
N ASN A 340 17.40 14.40 -18.07
CA ASN A 340 18.46 14.37 -19.07
C ASN A 340 19.43 15.55 -18.94
N ASN A 341 20.55 15.49 -19.66
CA ASN A 341 21.59 16.50 -19.56
C ASN A 341 21.17 17.88 -20.11
N SER A 342 20.25 17.93 -21.09
CA SER A 342 19.73 19.21 -21.61
C SER A 342 18.88 19.98 -20.60
N LEU A 343 18.28 19.28 -19.63
CA LEU A 343 17.49 19.86 -18.54
C LEU A 343 18.29 19.90 -17.22
N GLY A 344 19.62 19.98 -17.31
CA GLY A 344 20.51 20.15 -16.16
C GLY A 344 20.87 18.86 -15.42
N GLY A 345 20.28 17.72 -15.77
CA GLY A 345 20.67 16.41 -15.24
C GLY A 345 20.34 16.16 -13.77
N GLY A 346 19.47 16.96 -13.15
CA GLY A 346 19.07 16.73 -11.75
C GLY A 346 18.21 15.49 -11.56
N SER A 347 17.93 15.13 -10.31
CA SER A 347 17.11 13.97 -9.99
C SER A 347 16.26 14.18 -8.74
N LEU A 348 15.07 13.59 -8.71
CA LEU A 348 14.27 13.43 -7.50
C LEU A 348 14.04 11.94 -7.26
N THR A 349 14.62 11.39 -6.18
CA THR A 349 14.47 10.00 -5.77
C THR A 349 13.36 9.91 -4.72
N ALA A 350 12.43 8.97 -4.83
CA ALA A 350 11.29 8.88 -3.93
C ALA A 350 11.29 7.58 -3.13
N LEU A 351 11.13 7.69 -1.81
CA LEU A 351 10.94 6.57 -0.88
C LEU A 351 9.56 6.70 -0.22
N PRO A 352 8.48 6.25 -0.89
CA PRO A 352 7.18 6.17 -0.26
C PRO A 352 7.17 5.10 0.82
N VAL A 353 6.62 5.40 1.99
CA VAL A 353 6.32 4.43 3.03
C VAL A 353 4.85 4.04 2.94
N ILE A 354 4.58 2.74 3.04
CA ILE A 354 3.23 2.18 3.18
C ILE A 354 3.18 1.30 4.43
N GLU A 355 2.14 1.50 5.22
CA GLU A 355 1.79 0.63 6.33
C GLU A 355 0.76 -0.41 5.86
N THR A 356 1.13 -1.69 5.98
CA THR A 356 0.21 -2.83 5.81
C THR A 356 -0.52 -3.12 7.12
N GLN A 357 -1.65 -3.81 7.01
CA GLN A 357 -2.34 -4.38 8.18
C GLN A 357 -2.08 -5.89 8.17
N ALA A 358 -1.48 -6.41 9.25
CA ALA A 358 -1.18 -7.84 9.41
C ALA A 358 -0.42 -8.48 8.23
N GLY A 359 0.48 -7.75 7.59
CA GLY A 359 1.30 -8.21 6.48
C GLY A 359 0.55 -8.31 5.15
N ASP A 360 -0.72 -7.89 5.08
CA ASP A 360 -1.51 -8.02 3.86
C ASP A 360 -1.07 -7.03 2.78
N VAL A 361 -0.46 -7.57 1.73
CA VAL A 361 -0.03 -6.86 0.52
C VAL A 361 -1.10 -6.83 -0.57
N SER A 362 -2.17 -7.62 -0.42
CA SER A 362 -3.27 -7.72 -1.38
C SER A 362 -4.34 -6.64 -1.17
N ALA A 363 -4.28 -5.93 -0.05
CA ALA A 363 -5.09 -4.74 0.21
C ALA A 363 -4.94 -3.70 -0.92
N TYR A 364 -5.98 -2.88 -1.09
CA TYR A 364 -6.12 -2.05 -2.28
C TYR A 364 -4.99 -1.01 -2.44
N ILE A 365 -4.61 -0.32 -1.37
CA ILE A 365 -3.57 0.73 -1.42
C ILE A 365 -2.15 0.14 -1.60
N PRO A 366 -1.71 -0.87 -0.83
CA PRO A 366 -0.45 -1.56 -1.09
C PRO A 366 -0.30 -2.03 -2.55
N THR A 367 -1.31 -2.71 -3.09
CA THR A 367 -1.31 -3.21 -4.48
C THR A 367 -1.09 -2.08 -5.49
N ASN A 368 -1.81 -0.96 -5.32
CA ASN A 368 -1.65 0.21 -6.19
C ASN A 368 -0.23 0.76 -6.16
N VAL A 369 0.35 0.97 -4.98
CA VAL A 369 1.68 1.59 -4.86
C VAL A 369 2.80 0.65 -5.31
N ILE A 370 2.66 -0.67 -5.12
CA ILE A 370 3.57 -1.68 -5.69
C ILE A 370 3.60 -1.57 -7.22
N SER A 371 2.45 -1.40 -7.86
CA SER A 371 2.36 -1.27 -9.33
C SER A 371 2.96 0.04 -9.87
N ILE A 372 2.94 1.12 -9.08
CA ILE A 372 3.41 2.46 -9.49
C ILE A 372 4.92 2.65 -9.29
N THR A 373 5.47 2.09 -8.21
CA THR A 373 6.90 2.26 -7.87
C THR A 373 7.80 1.46 -8.82
N ASP A 374 9.12 1.56 -8.69
CA ASP A 374 10.10 0.76 -9.47
C ASP A 374 10.59 -0.47 -8.68
N GLY A 375 10.19 -0.60 -7.42
CA GLY A 375 10.65 -1.65 -6.53
C GLY A 375 10.08 -1.47 -5.13
N GLN A 376 10.31 -2.47 -4.29
CA GLN A 376 9.85 -2.51 -2.92
C GLN A 376 10.86 -3.16 -1.98
N ILE A 377 10.96 -2.60 -0.79
CA ILE A 377 11.64 -3.11 0.39
C ILE A 377 10.53 -3.57 1.35
N PHE A 378 10.38 -4.87 1.47
CA PHE A 378 9.36 -5.50 2.30
C PHE A 378 9.93 -5.83 3.69
N LEU A 379 9.33 -5.27 4.73
CA LEU A 379 9.73 -5.47 6.12
C LEU A 379 8.74 -6.38 6.86
N GLU A 380 9.28 -7.43 7.47
CA GLU A 380 8.49 -8.44 8.19
C GLU A 380 8.62 -8.33 9.70
N THR A 381 7.49 -8.44 10.37
CA THR A 381 7.41 -8.48 11.83
C THR A 381 8.12 -9.71 12.41
N GLU A 382 8.00 -10.87 11.75
CA GLU A 382 8.63 -12.12 12.20
C GLU A 382 10.17 -12.02 12.23
N LEU A 383 10.78 -11.51 11.15
CA LEU A 383 12.22 -11.28 11.08
C LEU A 383 12.70 -10.31 12.17
N PHE A 384 11.89 -9.27 12.44
CA PHE A 384 12.19 -8.29 13.46
C PHE A 384 12.27 -8.89 14.87
N TYR A 385 11.37 -9.84 15.19
CA TYR A 385 11.35 -10.57 16.47
C TYR A 385 12.42 -11.67 16.54
N LYS A 386 12.77 -12.29 15.41
CA LYS A 386 13.94 -13.19 15.28
C LYS A 386 15.30 -12.48 15.40
N GLY A 387 15.30 -11.15 15.57
CA GLY A 387 16.51 -10.36 15.75
C GLY A 387 17.26 -10.02 14.46
N VAL A 388 16.65 -10.24 13.29
CA VAL A 388 17.17 -9.77 12.00
C VAL A 388 16.71 -8.33 11.80
N ARG A 389 17.63 -7.38 11.98
CA ARG A 389 17.37 -5.93 11.90
C ARG A 389 18.46 -5.28 11.03
N PRO A 390 18.11 -4.59 9.94
CA PRO A 390 16.75 -4.31 9.43
C PRO A 390 16.01 -5.57 8.95
N ALA A 391 14.70 -5.60 9.17
CA ALA A 391 13.86 -6.79 9.01
C ALA A 391 13.42 -7.02 7.56
N ILE A 392 14.36 -6.98 6.61
CA ILE A 392 14.07 -7.05 5.17
C ILE A 392 13.83 -8.51 4.75
N ASN A 393 12.70 -8.77 4.10
CA ASN A 393 12.49 -10.02 3.39
C ASN A 393 13.19 -9.98 2.02
N VAL A 394 14.23 -10.81 1.86
CA VAL A 394 15.05 -10.84 0.64
C VAL A 394 14.29 -11.35 -0.59
N GLY A 395 13.31 -12.24 -0.41
CA GLY A 395 12.51 -12.82 -1.49
C GLY A 395 11.43 -11.87 -2.01
N LEU A 396 10.71 -11.21 -1.10
CA LEU A 396 9.64 -10.28 -1.46
C LEU A 396 10.15 -8.88 -1.87
N SER A 397 11.37 -8.53 -1.47
CA SER A 397 11.97 -7.23 -1.82
C SER A 397 12.64 -7.27 -3.20
N VAL A 398 12.31 -6.29 -4.05
CA VAL A 398 12.72 -6.23 -5.45
C VAL A 398 13.07 -4.80 -5.83
N SER A 399 14.14 -4.61 -6.60
CA SER A 399 14.45 -3.34 -7.29
C SER A 399 14.50 -3.64 -8.79
N ARG A 400 13.59 -3.07 -9.59
CA ARG A 400 13.52 -3.32 -11.05
C ARG A 400 14.65 -2.65 -11.81
N VAL A 401 15.23 -1.57 -11.26
CA VAL A 401 16.46 -0.97 -11.81
C VAL A 401 17.67 -1.90 -11.60
N GLY A 402 17.68 -2.62 -10.47
CA GLY A 402 18.66 -3.64 -10.16
C GLY A 402 20.10 -3.12 -10.14
N SER A 403 21.04 -3.93 -10.65
CA SER A 403 22.48 -3.64 -10.56
C SER A 403 22.94 -2.39 -11.32
N ALA A 404 22.10 -1.77 -12.16
CA ALA A 404 22.40 -0.49 -12.81
C ALA A 404 22.48 0.67 -11.79
N ALA A 405 21.85 0.52 -10.63
CA ALA A 405 21.89 1.45 -9.51
C ALA A 405 23.02 1.15 -8.50
N GLN A 406 23.95 0.23 -8.80
CA GLN A 406 25.08 -0.11 -7.92
C GLN A 406 26.41 0.43 -8.43
N THR A 407 27.35 0.67 -7.50
CA THR A 407 28.75 0.82 -7.85
C THR A 407 29.30 -0.50 -8.41
N LYS A 408 30.29 -0.43 -9.30
CA LYS A 408 30.87 -1.65 -9.89
C LYS A 408 31.45 -2.58 -8.81
N ALA A 409 32.09 -2.02 -7.79
CA ALA A 409 32.60 -2.77 -6.65
C ALA A 409 31.50 -3.52 -5.89
N MET A 410 30.38 -2.86 -5.55
CA MET A 410 29.26 -3.53 -4.89
C MET A 410 28.63 -4.61 -5.77
N LYS A 411 28.45 -4.32 -7.07
CA LYS A 411 27.93 -5.29 -8.05
C LYS A 411 28.80 -6.56 -8.14
N GLN A 412 30.13 -6.42 -8.09
CA GLN A 412 31.06 -7.55 -8.13
C GLN A 412 30.95 -8.46 -6.90
N VAL A 413 30.70 -7.90 -5.71
CA VAL A 413 30.64 -8.68 -4.46
C VAL A 413 29.25 -9.19 -4.13
N ALA A 414 28.20 -8.41 -4.42
CA ALA A 414 26.82 -8.73 -4.04
C ALA A 414 26.05 -9.51 -5.12
N GLY A 415 26.62 -9.68 -6.32
CA GLY A 415 25.92 -10.26 -7.48
C GLY A 415 25.32 -11.66 -7.24
N SER A 416 26.04 -12.55 -6.54
CA SER A 416 25.53 -13.88 -6.18
C SER A 416 24.75 -13.90 -4.85
N MET A 417 24.93 -12.88 -4.00
CA MET A 417 24.46 -12.87 -2.62
C MET A 417 22.93 -12.99 -2.51
N LYS A 418 22.18 -12.30 -3.39
CA LYS A 418 20.71 -12.35 -3.36
C LYS A 418 20.18 -13.75 -3.69
N LEU A 419 20.80 -14.40 -4.68
CA LEU A 419 20.44 -15.76 -5.08
C LEU A 419 20.81 -16.78 -3.99
N GLU A 420 22.00 -16.67 -3.40
CA GLU A 420 22.42 -17.53 -2.29
C GLU A 420 21.50 -17.39 -1.07
N LEU A 421 21.08 -16.18 -0.72
CA LEU A 421 20.13 -15.95 0.39
C LEU A 421 18.70 -16.42 0.08
N ALA A 422 18.27 -16.36 -1.19
CA ALA A 422 16.99 -16.90 -1.62
C ALA A 422 16.98 -18.43 -1.50
N GLN A 423 18.00 -19.11 -2.04
CA GLN A 423 18.17 -20.56 -1.90
C GLN A 423 18.29 -20.97 -0.44
N TYR A 424 19.00 -20.19 0.39
CA TYR A 424 19.07 -20.42 1.82
C TYR A 424 17.69 -20.44 2.48
N ARG A 425 16.80 -19.50 2.13
CA ARG A 425 15.45 -19.47 2.72
C ARG A 425 14.61 -20.67 2.30
N GLU A 426 14.66 -21.06 1.04
CA GLU A 426 13.94 -22.24 0.54
C GLU A 426 14.39 -23.49 1.30
N VAL A 427 15.70 -23.71 1.37
CA VAL A 427 16.30 -24.88 2.03
C VAL A 427 16.13 -24.84 3.54
N ALA A 428 16.17 -23.66 4.18
CA ALA A 428 15.99 -23.52 5.62
C ALA A 428 14.58 -23.92 6.08
N ALA A 429 13.56 -23.76 5.23
CA ALA A 429 12.21 -24.24 5.53
C ALA A 429 12.17 -25.79 5.56
N PHE A 430 12.84 -26.45 4.61
CA PHE A 430 12.90 -27.92 4.54
C PHE A 430 13.81 -28.54 5.60
N ALA A 431 14.90 -27.86 5.95
CA ALA A 431 15.88 -28.33 6.94
C ALA A 431 15.28 -28.49 8.35
N GLN A 432 14.14 -27.88 8.65
CA GLN A 432 13.44 -28.09 9.93
C GLN A 432 12.86 -29.51 10.06
N PHE A 433 12.63 -30.21 8.94
CA PHE A 433 11.99 -31.53 8.90
C PHE A 433 12.97 -32.66 8.55
N GLY A 434 14.18 -32.35 8.09
CA GLY A 434 15.19 -33.33 7.67
C GLY A 434 16.23 -33.60 8.75
N SER A 435 16.43 -34.87 9.12
CA SER A 435 17.47 -35.28 10.08
C SER A 435 18.84 -35.51 9.44
N ASP A 436 18.88 -35.85 8.14
CA ASP A 436 20.10 -36.09 7.38
C ASP A 436 20.12 -35.21 6.13
N LEU A 437 21.04 -34.25 6.11
CA LEU A 437 21.19 -33.28 5.03
C LEU A 437 22.49 -33.56 4.29
N ASP A 438 22.46 -33.56 2.96
CA ASP A 438 23.67 -33.72 2.16
C ASP A 438 24.66 -32.57 2.38
N ALA A 439 25.94 -32.80 2.07
CA ALA A 439 27.01 -31.84 2.35
C ALA A 439 26.83 -30.49 1.63
N ALA A 440 26.22 -30.47 0.44
CA ALA A 440 25.99 -29.22 -0.29
C ALA A 440 24.87 -28.40 0.37
N THR A 441 23.79 -29.06 0.79
CA THR A 441 22.71 -28.46 1.58
C THR A 441 23.23 -27.91 2.92
N GLN A 442 24.07 -28.68 3.63
CA GLN A 442 24.70 -28.21 4.87
C GLN A 442 25.58 -26.97 4.64
N GLN A 443 26.36 -26.94 3.56
CA GLN A 443 27.21 -25.80 3.23
C GLN A 443 26.36 -24.55 2.94
N LEU A 444 25.27 -24.71 2.20
CA LEU A 444 24.35 -23.64 1.85
C LEU A 444 23.66 -23.05 3.08
N LEU A 445 23.17 -23.90 3.99
CA LEU A 445 22.62 -23.48 5.29
C LEU A 445 23.65 -22.75 6.14
N ASN A 446 24.86 -23.31 6.25
CA ASN A 446 25.96 -22.72 7.01
C ASN A 446 26.33 -21.33 6.49
N ARG A 447 26.43 -21.16 5.18
CA ARG A 447 26.75 -19.87 4.57
C ARG A 447 25.59 -18.88 4.74
N GLY A 448 24.36 -19.32 4.48
CA GLY A 448 23.18 -18.47 4.56
C GLY A 448 22.93 -17.89 5.97
N VAL A 449 23.14 -18.67 7.03
CA VAL A 449 23.08 -18.18 8.42
C VAL A 449 24.11 -17.06 8.66
N ARG A 450 25.36 -17.25 8.21
CA ARG A 450 26.44 -16.26 8.40
C ARG A 450 26.20 -14.98 7.61
N LEU A 451 25.72 -15.09 6.36
CA LEU A 451 25.32 -13.94 5.56
C LEU A 451 24.14 -13.18 6.20
N THR A 452 23.19 -13.90 6.81
CA THR A 452 22.07 -13.30 7.53
C THR A 452 22.55 -12.52 8.77
N GLU A 453 23.49 -13.07 9.54
CA GLU A 453 24.12 -12.36 10.66
C GLU A 453 24.91 -11.13 10.19
N LEU A 454 25.63 -11.24 9.08
CA LEU A 454 26.41 -10.15 8.48
C LEU A 454 25.55 -8.95 8.03
N LEU A 455 24.33 -9.22 7.60
CA LEU A 455 23.38 -8.19 7.15
C LEU A 455 22.72 -7.43 8.32
N LYS A 456 22.86 -7.91 9.56
CA LYS A 456 22.37 -7.17 10.73
C LYS A 456 23.11 -5.85 10.88
N GLN A 457 22.36 -4.80 11.19
CA GLN A 457 22.90 -3.47 11.34
C GLN A 457 22.12 -2.71 12.42
N GLY A 458 22.84 -2.01 13.29
CA GLY A 458 22.24 -1.14 14.29
C GLY A 458 21.59 0.09 13.65
N GLN A 459 20.53 0.58 14.28
CA GLN A 459 19.84 1.80 13.86
C GLN A 459 20.75 3.04 14.04
N TYR A 460 20.69 4.00 13.11
CA TYR A 460 21.48 5.25 13.15
C TYR A 460 22.99 5.03 13.01
N VAL A 461 23.40 3.91 12.43
CA VAL A 461 24.81 3.60 12.15
C VAL A 461 25.00 3.32 10.65
N PRO A 462 24.79 4.32 9.76
CA PRO A 462 25.01 4.13 8.33
C PRO A 462 26.50 3.90 8.02
N MET A 463 26.76 3.01 7.06
CA MET A 463 28.10 2.56 6.69
C MET A 463 28.53 3.09 5.32
N GLY A 464 29.84 3.33 5.16
CA GLY A 464 30.40 3.85 3.91
C GLY A 464 30.39 2.76 2.87
N ILE A 465 30.19 3.10 1.59
CA ILE A 465 30.11 2.06 0.55
C ILE A 465 31.38 1.21 0.50
N GLU A 466 32.56 1.81 0.67
CA GLU A 466 33.82 1.08 0.74
C GLU A 466 33.91 0.12 1.94
N GLU A 467 33.29 0.48 3.06
CA GLU A 467 33.24 -0.35 4.27
C GLU A 467 32.26 -1.52 4.06
N GLN A 468 31.09 -1.25 3.48
CA GLN A 468 30.11 -2.28 3.13
C GLN A 468 30.72 -3.28 2.15
N VAL A 469 31.41 -2.83 1.10
CA VAL A 469 32.08 -3.71 0.13
C VAL A 469 33.07 -4.64 0.82
N GLY A 470 33.91 -4.14 1.73
CA GLY A 470 34.85 -4.97 2.49
C GLY A 470 34.16 -6.02 3.37
N VAL A 471 33.10 -5.64 4.07
CA VAL A 471 32.33 -6.56 4.93
C VAL A 471 31.62 -7.63 4.11
N ILE A 472 30.91 -7.25 3.05
CA ILE A 472 30.20 -8.19 2.16
C ILE A 472 31.18 -9.13 1.46
N TYR A 473 32.34 -8.62 1.04
CA TYR A 473 33.41 -9.44 0.45
C TYR A 473 33.84 -10.59 1.37
N ALA A 474 34.02 -10.33 2.67
CA ALA A 474 34.42 -11.36 3.63
C ALA A 474 33.38 -12.50 3.72
N GLY A 475 32.08 -12.15 3.70
CA GLY A 475 31.00 -13.12 3.72
C GLY A 475 30.90 -13.95 2.44
N VAL A 476 30.80 -13.28 1.29
CA VAL A 476 30.53 -13.95 -0.01
C VAL A 476 31.72 -14.79 -0.49
N ARG A 477 32.95 -14.42 -0.16
CA ARG A 477 34.14 -15.22 -0.47
C ARG A 477 34.38 -16.40 0.49
N GLY A 478 33.51 -16.60 1.48
CA GLY A 478 33.58 -17.72 2.41
C GLY A 478 34.67 -17.58 3.49
N HIS A 479 35.21 -16.37 3.71
CA HIS A 479 36.20 -16.14 4.77
C HIS A 479 35.57 -16.25 6.17
N LEU A 480 34.24 -16.22 6.27
CA LEU A 480 33.49 -16.36 7.52
C LEU A 480 32.98 -17.79 7.77
N ASP A 481 33.15 -18.71 6.81
CA ASP A 481 32.51 -20.04 6.85
C ASP A 481 32.96 -20.90 8.07
N LYS A 482 34.17 -20.66 8.60
CA LYS A 482 34.70 -21.36 9.78
C LYS A 482 34.34 -20.72 11.12
N LEU A 483 33.81 -19.49 11.11
CA LEU A 483 33.44 -18.78 12.34
C LEU A 483 32.07 -19.24 12.81
N ASP A 484 31.86 -19.25 14.13
CA ASP A 484 30.55 -19.47 14.71
C ASP A 484 29.59 -18.31 14.36
N PRO A 485 28.31 -18.55 14.02
CA PRO A 485 27.35 -17.50 13.70
C PRO A 485 27.24 -16.39 14.75
N SER A 486 27.35 -16.72 16.04
CA SER A 486 27.27 -15.73 17.12
C SER A 486 28.46 -14.76 17.14
N ALA A 487 29.60 -15.18 16.59
CA ALA A 487 30.83 -14.39 16.53
C ALA A 487 30.85 -13.41 15.35
N ILE A 488 29.96 -13.54 14.35
CA ILE A 488 29.99 -12.73 13.12
C ILE A 488 29.79 -11.24 13.40
N THR A 489 28.83 -10.88 14.26
CA THR A 489 28.60 -9.46 14.61
C THR A 489 29.80 -8.85 15.35
N LYS A 490 30.53 -9.65 16.14
CA LYS A 490 31.74 -9.20 16.83
C LYS A 490 32.90 -9.04 15.84
N PHE A 491 33.09 -10.05 14.98
CA PHE A 491 34.05 -10.01 13.88
C PHE A 491 33.86 -8.76 13.03
N GLU A 492 32.64 -8.44 12.61
CA GLU A 492 32.38 -7.27 11.76
C GLU A 492 32.86 -5.97 12.42
N LYS A 493 32.54 -5.76 13.71
CA LYS A 493 32.94 -4.55 14.44
C LYS A 493 34.46 -4.41 14.51
N GLU A 494 35.16 -5.50 14.81
CA GLU A 494 36.62 -5.52 14.93
C GLU A 494 37.28 -5.39 13.55
N PHE A 495 36.74 -6.04 12.53
CA PHE A 495 37.20 -5.96 11.14
C PHE A 495 37.05 -4.53 10.59
N LEU A 496 35.91 -3.88 10.83
CA LEU A 496 35.70 -2.48 10.46
C LEU A 496 36.66 -1.53 11.20
N ALA A 497 36.93 -1.78 12.49
CA ALA A 497 37.92 -1.00 13.23
C ALA A 497 39.34 -1.17 12.66
N HIS A 498 39.70 -2.38 12.25
CA HIS A 498 40.96 -2.66 11.57
C HIS A 498 41.04 -1.96 10.20
N LEU A 499 39.98 -2.05 9.39
CA LEU A 499 39.92 -1.39 8.07
C LEU A 499 40.10 0.13 8.19
N ARG A 500 39.42 0.76 9.15
CA ARG A 500 39.48 2.22 9.39
C ARG A 500 40.81 2.71 9.94
N SER A 501 41.51 1.89 10.72
CA SER A 501 42.76 2.28 11.37
C SER A 501 44.00 1.96 10.54
N SER A 502 44.05 0.74 9.98
CA SER A 502 45.26 0.18 9.38
C SER A 502 45.20 0.12 7.85
N GLN A 503 44.01 0.05 7.25
CA GLN A 503 43.80 -0.14 5.81
C GLN A 503 43.07 1.03 5.14
N GLN A 504 43.29 2.25 5.63
CA GLN A 504 42.63 3.45 5.12
C GLN A 504 42.96 3.73 3.64
N SER A 505 44.17 3.36 3.19
CA SER A 505 44.56 3.45 1.78
C SER A 505 43.69 2.56 0.89
N LEU A 506 43.40 1.33 1.33
CA LEU A 506 42.56 0.38 0.60
C LEU A 506 41.12 0.89 0.47
N LEU A 507 40.55 1.40 1.56
CA LEU A 507 39.21 2.02 1.56
C LEU A 507 39.14 3.22 0.60
N LYS A 508 40.21 4.04 0.56
CA LYS A 508 40.31 5.16 -0.37
C LYS A 508 40.34 4.68 -1.83
N THR A 509 41.14 3.66 -2.14
CA THR A 509 41.20 3.06 -3.48
C THR A 509 39.82 2.57 -3.94
N ILE A 510 39.10 1.83 -3.10
CA ILE A 510 37.74 1.34 -3.42
C ILE A 510 36.78 2.51 -3.69
N ARG A 511 36.86 3.58 -2.89
CA ARG A 511 36.00 4.77 -3.05
C ARG A 511 36.29 5.55 -4.33
N GLU A 512 37.57 5.68 -4.72
CA GLU A 512 38.00 6.48 -5.88
C GLU A 512 37.88 5.71 -7.20
N GLU A 513 38.31 4.44 -7.23
CA GLU A 513 38.24 3.61 -8.44
C GLU A 513 36.82 3.08 -8.69
N GLY A 514 36.03 2.89 -7.63
CA GLY A 514 34.64 2.40 -7.71
C GLY A 514 34.49 0.96 -8.20
N GLN A 515 35.60 0.23 -8.39
CA GLN A 515 35.69 -1.16 -8.84
C GLN A 515 36.77 -1.90 -8.06
N ILE A 516 36.66 -3.23 -7.95
CA ILE A 516 37.71 -4.07 -7.35
C ILE A 516 38.61 -4.57 -8.47
N SER A 517 39.83 -4.02 -8.55
CA SER A 517 40.88 -4.51 -9.44
C SER A 517 41.48 -5.84 -8.91
N PRO A 518 42.19 -6.63 -9.73
CA PRO A 518 42.86 -7.84 -9.26
C PRO A 518 43.87 -7.59 -8.12
N GLN A 519 44.51 -6.42 -8.13
CA GLN A 519 45.42 -6.01 -7.05
C GLN A 519 44.65 -5.71 -5.76
N THR A 520 43.54 -4.98 -5.86
CA THR A 520 42.66 -4.68 -4.72
C THR A 520 42.01 -5.95 -4.14
N ASP A 521 41.64 -6.91 -5.00
CA ASP A 521 41.09 -8.22 -4.59
C ASP A 521 42.13 -9.03 -3.78
N ALA A 522 43.38 -9.10 -4.26
CA ALA A 522 44.46 -9.77 -3.53
C ALA A 522 44.73 -9.11 -2.16
N GLN A 523 44.74 -7.77 -2.11
CA GLN A 523 44.89 -7.03 -0.86
C GLN A 523 43.73 -7.26 0.11
N LEU A 524 42.48 -7.23 -0.37
CA LEU A 524 41.30 -7.52 0.44
C LEU A 524 41.35 -8.94 1.01
N LYS A 525 41.74 -9.92 0.19
CA LYS A 525 41.93 -11.31 0.63
C LYS A 525 42.99 -11.41 1.72
N ASP A 526 44.16 -10.79 1.54
CA ASP A 526 45.23 -10.81 2.53
C ASP A 526 44.78 -10.15 3.84
N VAL A 527 44.05 -9.03 3.77
CA VAL A 527 43.50 -8.36 4.96
C VAL A 527 42.47 -9.24 5.68
N CYS A 528 41.58 -9.92 4.95
CA CYS A 528 40.63 -10.85 5.54
C CYS A 528 41.31 -12.04 6.24
N LEU A 529 42.45 -12.52 5.71
CA LEU A 529 43.20 -13.64 6.29
C LEU A 529 44.13 -13.22 7.43
N GLN A 530 44.72 -12.03 7.36
CA GLN A 530 45.63 -11.49 8.39
C GLN A 530 44.90 -10.87 9.57
N ALA A 531 43.60 -10.60 9.44
CA ALA A 531 42.82 -10.09 10.55
C ALA A 531 42.94 -11.06 11.74
N PRO A 532 43.21 -10.57 12.96
CA PRO A 532 43.83 -11.34 14.07
C PRO A 532 42.94 -12.43 14.73
N PHE A 533 41.97 -12.96 14.00
CA PHE A 533 40.90 -13.81 14.51
C PHE A 533 41.29 -15.29 14.68
N GLU A 534 42.43 -15.73 14.14
CA GLU A 534 42.93 -17.10 14.36
C GLU A 534 43.54 -17.32 15.75
N ASN A 535 43.94 -16.27 16.49
CA ASN A 535 44.71 -16.41 17.73
C ASN A 535 43.95 -16.16 19.06
N GLN A 536 42.63 -16.02 19.04
CA GLN A 536 41.83 -15.90 20.28
C GLN A 536 40.77 -16.98 20.49
N ILE A 537 40.70 -17.99 19.61
CA ILE A 537 39.84 -19.16 19.80
C ILE A 537 40.72 -20.42 19.86
N SER A 538 41.67 -20.44 20.79
CA SER A 538 42.13 -21.72 21.31
C SER A 538 40.98 -22.28 22.14
N PHE A 539 40.25 -23.24 21.57
CA PHE A 539 39.41 -24.15 22.34
C PHE A 539 40.29 -24.72 23.47
N GLN A 540 40.12 -24.20 24.69
CA GLN A 540 40.45 -24.99 25.87
C GLN A 540 39.44 -26.14 25.87
N THR A 541 39.83 -27.26 25.27
CA THR A 541 39.26 -28.55 25.66
C THR A 541 39.57 -28.73 27.13
N SER A 542 38.60 -28.44 27.99
CA SER A 542 38.71 -28.52 29.44
C SER A 542 38.66 -29.99 29.88
N ASP A 543 39.82 -30.64 29.91
CA ASP A 543 40.06 -31.90 30.62
C ASP A 543 40.18 -31.70 32.15
N SER A 544 39.92 -30.49 32.66
CA SER A 544 40.04 -30.12 34.08
C SER A 544 38.72 -30.14 34.85
N THR A 545 37.57 -30.25 34.19
CA THR A 545 36.24 -30.22 34.83
C THR A 545 35.78 -31.60 35.32
N GLN A 546 36.44 -32.69 34.93
CA GLN A 546 36.10 -34.05 35.38
C GLN A 546 36.74 -34.47 36.72
N LYS A 547 37.74 -33.74 37.24
CA LYS A 547 38.44 -34.12 38.49
C LYS A 547 37.95 -33.38 39.74
N ALA A 548 37.31 -32.22 39.61
CA ALA A 548 36.82 -31.46 40.76
C ALA A 548 35.44 -31.96 41.27
N GLY A 549 34.61 -32.53 40.41
CA GLY A 549 33.27 -33.01 40.77
C GLY A 549 33.24 -34.35 41.53
N VAL A 550 34.33 -35.11 41.51
CA VAL A 550 34.40 -36.45 42.14
C VAL A 550 34.77 -36.37 43.63
N GLU A 551 35.60 -35.41 44.04
CA GLU A 551 35.98 -35.22 45.46
C GLU A 551 34.87 -34.55 46.31
N GLU A 552 33.94 -33.83 45.69
CA GLU A 552 32.85 -33.13 46.39
C GLU A 552 31.59 -34.01 46.54
N ALA A 553 31.42 -35.02 45.67
CA ALA A 553 30.35 -36.02 45.74
C ALA A 553 30.57 -37.05 46.87
N GLU A 554 31.82 -37.42 47.18
CA GLU A 554 32.14 -38.35 48.28
C GLU A 554 31.95 -37.72 49.67
N ARG A 555 32.01 -36.39 49.81
CA ARG A 555 31.79 -35.70 51.09
C ARG A 555 30.31 -35.50 51.46
N LEU A 556 29.41 -35.53 50.48
CA LEU A 556 27.98 -35.32 50.71
C LEU A 556 27.21 -36.61 51.00
N SER A 557 27.80 -37.80 50.76
CA SER A 557 27.19 -39.10 51.08
C SER A 557 27.31 -39.52 52.55
N GLU A 558 28.15 -38.86 53.36
CA GLU A 558 28.37 -39.26 54.76
C GLU A 558 27.40 -38.64 55.79
N ASN A 559 26.48 -37.75 55.38
CA ASN A 559 25.60 -37.01 56.32
C ASN A 559 24.10 -36.97 55.92
N ALA A 560 23.55 -38.03 55.33
CA ALA A 560 22.11 -38.10 55.02
C ALA A 560 21.26 -38.55 56.23
N PRO A 561 20.16 -37.85 56.58
CA PRO A 561 19.25 -38.23 57.67
C PRO A 561 18.32 -39.41 57.31
N PRO A 562 17.75 -40.13 58.31
CA PRO A 562 17.23 -41.50 58.16
C PRO A 562 15.95 -41.70 57.33
N TRP A 563 15.37 -40.65 56.75
CA TRP A 563 14.11 -40.75 56.00
C TRP A 563 14.30 -41.04 54.50
N ALA A 564 15.52 -40.96 53.99
CA ALA A 564 15.84 -41.17 52.57
C ALA A 564 15.79 -42.65 52.11
N ALA A 565 15.58 -43.61 53.01
CA ALA A 565 15.54 -45.04 52.68
C ALA A 565 14.15 -45.57 52.30
N ALA A 566 13.10 -44.74 52.31
CA ALA A 566 11.72 -45.20 52.11
C ALA A 566 11.12 -44.97 50.71
N ALA A 567 11.81 -44.26 49.81
CA ALA A 567 11.31 -43.96 48.46
C ALA A 567 12.24 -44.59 47.42
N GLY A 568 11.93 -45.83 47.02
CA GLY A 568 12.71 -46.57 46.02
C GLY A 568 12.61 -45.96 44.62
N PHE A 569 13.48 -45.01 44.30
CA PHE A 569 13.73 -44.56 42.93
C PHE A 569 15.22 -44.65 42.59
N SER A 570 15.53 -45.52 41.62
CA SER A 570 16.87 -45.67 41.05
C SER A 570 17.12 -44.65 39.93
N ALA A 571 18.33 -44.10 39.96
CA ALA A 571 19.00 -43.15 39.06
C ALA A 571 18.70 -43.20 37.55
N LEU A 572 18.68 -42.01 36.92
CA LEU A 572 19.40 -41.76 35.65
C LEU A 572 19.71 -40.26 35.40
N SER A 573 21.02 -40.02 35.30
CA SER A 573 21.84 -38.91 34.76
C SER A 573 21.46 -37.44 34.93
N ALA A 574 22.27 -36.76 35.76
CA ALA A 574 22.39 -35.32 35.90
C ALA A 574 23.40 -34.73 34.90
N THR A 575 23.07 -33.60 34.29
CA THR A 575 24.02 -32.53 33.91
C THR A 575 23.21 -31.27 33.57
N SER A 576 22.99 -30.39 34.55
CA SER A 576 22.81 -28.94 34.39
C SER A 576 22.39 -28.32 35.74
N ALA A 577 23.36 -27.88 36.54
CA ALA A 577 23.13 -26.90 37.61
C ALA A 577 24.43 -26.15 37.92
N VAL A 578 24.29 -24.89 38.40
CA VAL A 578 25.30 -23.86 38.77
C VAL A 578 25.37 -22.78 37.64
N VAL A 579 24.76 -21.56 37.72
CA VAL A 579 24.81 -20.46 38.74
C VAL A 579 23.61 -19.45 38.62
N VAL A 580 22.83 -19.27 39.72
CA VAL A 580 22.19 -18.02 40.32
C VAL A 580 20.98 -17.30 39.67
N PRO A 581 19.99 -16.69 40.41
CA PRO A 581 19.44 -16.95 41.77
C PRO A 581 17.88 -16.82 41.97
N CYS A 582 17.39 -17.40 43.06
CA CYS A 582 16.35 -16.94 44.01
C CYS A 582 15.02 -16.22 43.64
N LEU A 583 14.61 -16.06 42.38
CA LEU A 583 13.21 -15.66 42.06
C LEU A 583 12.32 -16.84 41.63
N GLY A 584 12.92 -17.97 41.26
CA GLY A 584 12.19 -19.16 40.82
C GLY A 584 11.49 -19.95 41.93
N GLY A 585 11.94 -19.87 43.18
CA GLY A 585 11.39 -20.69 44.28
C GLY A 585 9.94 -20.36 44.68
N LEU A 586 9.53 -19.09 44.52
CA LEU A 586 8.17 -18.65 44.82
C LEU A 586 7.19 -18.99 43.68
N LEU A 587 7.65 -18.91 42.43
CA LEU A 587 6.87 -19.36 41.26
C LEU A 587 6.74 -20.88 41.19
N TYR A 588 7.79 -21.63 41.57
CA TYR A 588 7.72 -23.09 41.60
C TYR A 588 6.81 -23.61 42.71
N ALA A 589 6.75 -22.93 43.86
CA ALA A 589 5.84 -23.28 44.95
C ALA A 589 4.38 -22.93 44.62
N LEU A 590 4.13 -21.84 43.88
CA LEU A 590 2.80 -21.51 43.36
C LEU A 590 2.35 -22.50 42.27
N TRP A 591 3.27 -22.92 41.41
CA TRP A 591 3.01 -23.90 40.35
C TRP A 591 2.74 -25.31 40.92
N PHE A 592 3.48 -25.74 41.95
CA PHE A 592 3.22 -27.00 42.65
C PHE A 592 1.90 -26.98 43.45
N SER A 593 1.53 -25.82 44.02
CA SER A 593 0.23 -25.60 44.66
C SER A 593 -0.93 -25.71 43.67
N ASP A 594 -0.77 -25.22 42.44
CA ASP A 594 -1.76 -25.40 41.36
C ASP A 594 -1.82 -26.85 40.85
N LEU A 595 -0.68 -27.54 40.81
CA LEU A 595 -0.62 -28.96 40.45
C LEU A 595 -1.29 -29.87 41.50
N GLU A 596 -1.18 -29.57 42.80
CA GLU A 596 -1.90 -30.28 43.86
C GLU A 596 -3.42 -30.01 43.85
N LYS A 597 -3.85 -28.82 43.39
CA LYS A 597 -5.27 -28.53 43.15
C LYS A 597 -5.83 -29.32 41.97
N LYS A 598 -5.07 -29.41 40.86
CA LYS A 598 -5.46 -30.20 39.67
C LYS A 598 -5.70 -31.69 39.96
N TRP A 599 -5.01 -32.27 40.94
CA TRP A 599 -5.14 -33.68 41.32
C TRP A 599 -6.32 -34.01 42.25
N LYS A 600 -7.09 -33.01 42.71
CA LYS A 600 -8.22 -33.20 43.65
C LYS A 600 -9.55 -32.64 43.16
N MET A 601 -9.65 -32.21 41.90
CA MET A 601 -10.89 -31.69 41.35
C MET A 601 -11.92 -32.81 41.16
N SER A 602 -13.17 -32.51 41.49
CA SER A 602 -14.30 -33.40 41.18
C SER A 602 -14.48 -33.51 39.65
N HIS A 603 -14.95 -34.65 39.15
CA HIS A 603 -15.31 -34.81 37.72
C HIS A 603 -16.28 -33.72 37.23
N LYS A 604 -17.11 -33.17 38.13
CA LYS A 604 -18.00 -32.04 37.84
C LYS A 604 -17.27 -30.70 37.67
N GLU A 605 -16.23 -30.46 38.47
CA GLU A 605 -15.43 -29.23 38.40
C GLU A 605 -14.55 -29.22 37.14
N GLN A 606 -14.06 -30.39 36.71
CA GLN A 606 -13.33 -30.53 35.44
C GLN A 606 -14.21 -30.26 34.21
N GLN A 607 -15.48 -30.69 34.25
CA GLN A 607 -16.47 -30.38 33.22
C GLN A 607 -16.80 -28.87 33.18
N GLU A 608 -17.03 -28.25 34.34
CA GLU A 608 -17.34 -26.82 34.43
C GLU A 608 -16.18 -25.96 33.88
N GLU A 609 -14.92 -26.28 34.18
CA GLU A 609 -13.76 -25.60 33.60
C GLU A 609 -13.63 -25.80 32.08
N GLU A 610 -13.98 -26.97 31.56
CA GLU A 610 -13.92 -27.27 30.11
C GLU A 610 -14.96 -26.46 29.32
N LEU A 611 -16.17 -26.31 29.85
CA LEU A 611 -17.23 -25.49 29.25
C LEU A 611 -16.94 -23.99 29.35
N GLU A 612 -16.36 -23.53 30.47
CA GLU A 612 -15.89 -22.15 30.59
C GLU A 612 -14.77 -21.84 29.58
N ALA A 613 -13.86 -22.80 29.34
CA ALA A 613 -12.83 -22.67 28.31
C ALA A 613 -13.43 -22.59 26.91
N LEU A 614 -14.44 -23.41 26.59
CA LEU A 614 -15.17 -23.36 25.32
C LEU A 614 -15.83 -22.00 25.10
N GLN A 615 -16.53 -21.45 26.11
CA GLN A 615 -17.16 -20.12 26.02
C GLN A 615 -16.15 -18.97 25.94
N ALA A 616 -14.92 -19.16 26.44
CA ALA A 616 -13.86 -18.15 26.34
C ALA A 616 -13.16 -18.15 24.97
N ILE A 617 -13.15 -19.30 24.28
CA ILE A 617 -12.48 -19.48 22.99
C ILE A 617 -13.42 -19.10 21.83
N TYR A 618 -14.69 -19.50 21.92
CA TYR A 618 -15.68 -19.26 20.86
C TYR A 618 -16.62 -18.11 21.23
N LEU A 619 -17.01 -17.31 20.24
CA LEU A 619 -18.00 -16.24 20.45
C LEU A 619 -19.39 -16.85 20.69
N GLU A 620 -20.28 -16.16 21.43
CA GLU A 620 -21.66 -16.63 21.71
C GLU A 620 -22.48 -16.91 20.44
N GLU A 621 -22.11 -16.32 19.30
CA GLU A 621 -22.73 -16.54 17.99
C GLU A 621 -22.24 -17.83 17.28
N GLU A 622 -21.13 -18.43 17.73
CA GLU A 622 -20.51 -19.62 17.12
C GLU A 622 -20.86 -20.90 17.87
N ILE A 623 -20.96 -20.84 19.21
CA ILE A 623 -21.36 -21.97 20.05
C ILE A 623 -22.30 -21.51 21.15
N SER A 624 -23.47 -22.13 21.25
CA SER A 624 -24.43 -21.90 22.35
C SER A 624 -24.69 -23.18 23.13
N ILE A 625 -24.63 -23.10 24.46
CA ILE A 625 -24.93 -24.21 25.37
C ILE A 625 -26.42 -24.17 25.73
N GLU A 626 -27.20 -25.17 25.31
CA GLU A 626 -28.63 -25.24 25.63
C GLU A 626 -28.89 -25.94 26.96
N ASN A 627 -28.10 -26.98 27.28
CA ASN A 627 -28.21 -27.74 28.51
C ASN A 627 -26.82 -28.11 29.06
N ASN A 628 -26.64 -27.99 30.37
CA ASN A 628 -25.39 -28.27 31.07
C ASN A 628 -25.63 -29.05 32.39
N GLU A 629 -26.68 -29.87 32.44
CA GLU A 629 -26.99 -30.69 33.61
C GLU A 629 -26.29 -32.06 33.54
N TYR A 630 -25.21 -32.25 34.30
CA TYR A 630 -24.55 -33.56 34.41
C TYR A 630 -25.55 -34.68 34.74
N PRO A 631 -25.56 -35.80 33.98
CA PRO A 631 -24.55 -36.23 33.00
C PRO A 631 -24.77 -35.77 31.55
N ASN A 632 -25.76 -34.94 31.24
CA ASN A 632 -26.12 -34.57 29.87
C ASN A 632 -25.68 -33.13 29.53
N ILE A 633 -25.06 -32.94 28.37
CA ILE A 633 -24.65 -31.62 27.86
C ILE A 633 -25.15 -31.50 26.42
N GLN A 634 -25.80 -30.40 26.08
CA GLN A 634 -26.29 -30.12 24.73
C GLN A 634 -25.68 -28.82 24.21
N LEU A 635 -24.97 -28.91 23.08
CA LEU A 635 -24.27 -27.81 22.43
C LEU A 635 -24.84 -27.60 21.02
N ASN A 636 -25.21 -26.37 20.68
CA ASN A 636 -25.42 -25.98 19.28
C ASN A 636 -24.18 -25.26 18.77
N ILE A 637 -23.73 -25.66 17.60
CA ILE A 637 -22.51 -25.17 16.96
C ILE A 637 -22.91 -24.61 15.59
N SER A 638 -22.72 -23.31 15.40
CA SER A 638 -22.93 -22.66 14.11
C SER A 638 -21.63 -22.70 13.32
N ILE A 639 -21.64 -23.35 12.15
CA ILE A 639 -20.46 -23.54 11.31
C ILE A 639 -20.62 -22.68 10.06
N LYS A 640 -19.81 -21.61 9.99
CA LYS A 640 -19.79 -20.69 8.85
C LYS A 640 -18.84 -21.20 7.76
N SER A 641 -19.22 -20.96 6.52
CA SER A 641 -18.31 -21.11 5.37
C SER A 641 -17.20 -20.05 5.46
N ASN A 642 -15.94 -20.46 5.62
CA ASN A 642 -14.78 -19.57 5.76
C ASN A 642 -14.39 -18.78 4.50
N HIS A 643 -15.23 -18.76 3.46
CA HIS A 643 -15.04 -17.96 2.26
C HIS A 643 -16.32 -17.19 1.91
N ALA A 644 -16.56 -16.10 2.65
CA ALA A 644 -17.53 -15.09 2.29
C ALA A 644 -16.95 -14.18 1.19
N ASP A 645 -17.42 -14.34 -0.05
CA ASP A 645 -17.54 -13.21 -0.96
C ASP A 645 -18.85 -12.51 -0.61
N GLU A 646 -18.81 -11.25 -0.17
CA GLU A 646 -19.95 -10.51 0.40
C GLU A 646 -21.06 -10.13 -0.61
N ASN A 647 -21.24 -10.88 -1.70
CA ASN A 647 -22.27 -10.59 -2.72
C ASN A 647 -23.39 -11.63 -2.83
N ASP A 648 -23.35 -12.75 -2.09
CA ASP A 648 -24.42 -13.73 -2.11
C ASP A 648 -25.35 -13.53 -0.89
N GLU A 649 -26.56 -13.01 -1.13
CA GLU A 649 -27.59 -12.75 -0.11
C GLU A 649 -28.25 -14.03 0.45
N ASP A 650 -27.78 -15.22 0.07
CA ASP A 650 -28.43 -16.51 0.33
C ASP A 650 -27.53 -17.58 1.01
N ASP A 651 -26.47 -17.19 1.74
CA ASP A 651 -25.69 -18.16 2.53
C ASP A 651 -26.37 -18.41 3.89
N HIS A 652 -26.97 -19.58 4.05
CA HIS A 652 -27.51 -20.07 5.31
C HIS A 652 -26.37 -20.63 6.20
N ASP A 653 -26.22 -20.10 7.42
CA ASP A 653 -25.34 -20.67 8.44
C ASP A 653 -25.83 -22.09 8.81
N LEU A 654 -24.94 -23.08 8.73
CA LEU A 654 -25.26 -24.47 9.09
C LEU A 654 -25.12 -24.66 10.60
N VAL A 655 -26.22 -25.01 11.26
CA VAL A 655 -26.25 -25.24 12.71
C VAL A 655 -26.30 -26.74 12.99
N VAL A 656 -25.30 -27.24 13.72
CA VAL A 656 -25.18 -28.64 14.14
C VAL A 656 -25.38 -28.72 15.66
N THR A 657 -26.25 -29.63 16.10
CA THR A 657 -26.49 -29.89 17.53
C THR A 657 -25.75 -31.15 17.94
N LEU A 658 -24.92 -31.06 18.98
CA LEU A 658 -24.25 -32.19 19.62
C LEU A 658 -24.79 -32.41 21.03
N ASP A 659 -25.29 -33.62 21.26
CA ASP A 659 -25.74 -34.09 22.57
C ASP A 659 -24.70 -35.05 23.16
N PHE A 660 -24.13 -34.69 24.30
CA PHE A 660 -23.21 -35.53 25.06
C PHE A 660 -23.88 -36.11 26.29
N LYS A 661 -23.53 -37.36 26.58
CA LYS A 661 -23.90 -38.09 27.79
C LYS A 661 -22.64 -38.65 28.44
N LEU A 662 -22.22 -37.97 29.50
CA LEU A 662 -20.99 -38.24 30.23
C LEU A 662 -21.15 -39.43 31.18
N SER A 663 -20.16 -40.32 31.21
CA SER A 663 -20.14 -41.43 32.17
C SER A 663 -19.71 -40.95 33.57
N GLY A 664 -20.01 -41.74 34.60
CA GLY A 664 -19.55 -41.52 35.98
C GLY A 664 -18.02 -41.51 36.17
N LYS A 665 -17.26 -41.84 35.12
CA LYS A 665 -15.81 -41.95 35.10
C LYS A 665 -15.13 -41.00 34.11
N TYR A 666 -15.87 -40.12 33.45
CA TYR A 666 -15.29 -39.07 32.60
C TYR A 666 -14.27 -38.25 33.39
N PRO A 667 -13.05 -37.99 32.89
CA PRO A 667 -12.57 -38.15 31.51
C PRO A 667 -11.87 -39.49 31.19
N ASP A 668 -11.89 -40.48 32.08
CA ASP A 668 -11.21 -41.77 31.89
C ASP A 668 -11.98 -42.75 30.97
N GLU A 669 -13.16 -42.35 30.47
CA GLU A 669 -14.02 -43.11 29.58
C GLU A 669 -14.66 -42.17 28.54
N VAL A 670 -14.77 -42.65 27.29
CA VAL A 670 -15.31 -41.88 26.16
C VAL A 670 -16.79 -41.55 26.40
N PRO A 671 -17.23 -40.29 26.21
CA PRO A 671 -18.64 -39.91 26.34
C PRO A 671 -19.49 -40.48 25.20
N GLU A 672 -20.74 -40.86 25.48
CA GLU A 672 -21.71 -41.15 24.42
C GLU A 672 -22.15 -39.81 23.80
N PHE A 673 -22.08 -39.65 22.47
CA PHE A 673 -22.57 -38.43 21.81
C PHE A 673 -23.38 -38.72 20.55
N THR A 674 -24.39 -37.89 20.29
CA THR A 674 -25.23 -37.91 19.09
C THR A 674 -25.21 -36.55 18.40
N MET A 675 -25.43 -36.54 17.08
CA MET A 675 -25.30 -35.36 16.23
C MET A 675 -26.57 -35.20 15.38
N GLU A 676 -27.17 -34.01 15.42
CA GLU A 676 -28.37 -33.63 14.66
C GLU A 676 -28.11 -32.36 13.81
N GLY A 677 -28.85 -32.17 12.73
CA GLY A 677 -28.79 -30.96 11.89
C GLY A 677 -28.04 -31.08 10.54
N LEU A 678 -27.38 -32.22 10.27
CA LEU A 678 -26.66 -32.46 8.99
C LEU A 678 -27.46 -33.28 7.96
N GLU A 679 -28.61 -33.82 8.35
CA GLU A 679 -29.38 -34.80 7.57
C GLU A 679 -29.99 -34.22 6.29
N ASP A 680 -30.34 -32.93 6.29
CA ASP A 680 -30.94 -32.25 5.14
C ASP A 680 -29.88 -31.82 4.09
N GLU A 681 -28.61 -31.75 4.47
CA GLU A 681 -27.54 -31.17 3.65
C GLU A 681 -26.51 -32.19 3.12
N PHE A 682 -26.31 -33.32 3.81
CA PHE A 682 -25.29 -34.30 3.47
C PHE A 682 -25.84 -35.73 3.42
N SER A 683 -25.26 -36.57 2.56
CA SER A 683 -25.62 -38.00 2.47
C SER A 683 -25.24 -38.76 3.75
N GLU A 684 -26.04 -39.77 4.13
CA GLU A 684 -25.80 -40.64 5.29
C GLU A 684 -24.36 -41.18 5.37
N GLU A 685 -23.75 -41.57 4.25
CA GLU A 685 -22.36 -42.08 4.20
C GLU A 685 -21.30 -41.03 4.62
N ARG A 686 -21.56 -39.75 4.38
CA ARG A 686 -20.65 -38.65 4.77
C ARG A 686 -20.80 -38.32 6.26
N ILE A 687 -22.03 -38.37 6.77
CA ILE A 687 -22.33 -38.17 8.19
C ILE A 687 -21.69 -39.28 9.03
N GLU A 688 -21.75 -40.54 8.58
CA GLU A 688 -21.12 -41.68 9.24
C GLU A 688 -19.59 -41.53 9.34
N LYS A 689 -18.93 -41.01 8.30
CA LYS A 689 -17.48 -40.73 8.31
C LYS A 689 -17.09 -39.62 9.29
N VAL A 690 -17.92 -38.58 9.43
CA VAL A 690 -17.70 -37.54 10.44
C VAL A 690 -17.81 -38.15 11.84
N LEU A 691 -18.84 -38.95 12.11
CA LEU A 691 -19.01 -39.64 13.39
C LEU A 691 -17.86 -40.61 13.71
N GLU A 692 -17.33 -41.34 12.73
CA GLU A 692 -16.17 -42.21 12.90
C GLU A 692 -14.94 -41.41 13.36
N LYS A 693 -14.64 -40.28 12.70
CA LYS A 693 -13.52 -39.41 13.05
C LYS A 693 -13.66 -38.75 14.43
N LEU A 694 -14.87 -38.35 14.80
CA LEU A 694 -15.14 -37.80 16.14
C LEU A 694 -14.90 -38.86 17.23
N ASN A 695 -15.29 -40.10 16.98
CA ASN A 695 -15.02 -41.21 17.89
C ASN A 695 -13.52 -41.52 18.00
N GLU A 696 -12.79 -41.53 16.88
CA GLU A 696 -11.32 -41.67 16.90
C GLU A 696 -10.64 -40.57 17.72
N GLU A 697 -11.12 -39.33 17.62
CA GLU A 697 -10.56 -38.21 18.37
C GLU A 697 -10.89 -38.28 19.86
N ALA A 698 -12.07 -38.77 20.21
CA ALA A 698 -12.42 -39.05 21.60
C ALA A 698 -11.54 -40.18 22.18
N GLU A 699 -11.29 -41.25 21.43
CA GLU A 699 -10.44 -42.36 21.89
C GLU A 699 -8.97 -41.95 22.12
N LYS A 700 -8.44 -41.02 21.32
CA LYS A 700 -7.06 -40.52 21.48
C LYS A 700 -6.86 -39.69 22.75
N ASN A 701 -7.93 -39.05 23.23
CA ASN A 701 -7.87 -38.07 24.32
C ASN A 701 -8.37 -38.62 25.68
N VAL A 702 -8.54 -39.95 25.80
CA VAL A 702 -8.91 -40.61 27.06
C VAL A 702 -7.93 -40.27 28.19
N GLY A 703 -8.46 -39.83 29.33
CA GLY A 703 -7.70 -39.35 30.49
C GLY A 703 -7.45 -37.83 30.50
N MET A 704 -7.95 -37.10 29.50
CA MET A 704 -8.02 -35.64 29.47
C MET A 704 -9.46 -35.19 29.14
N PRO A 705 -9.89 -33.97 29.49
CA PRO A 705 -11.17 -33.43 29.03
C PRO A 705 -11.25 -33.41 27.49
N MET A 706 -12.32 -33.98 26.90
CA MET A 706 -12.44 -34.33 25.47
C MET A 706 -13.51 -33.52 24.70
N ILE A 707 -14.42 -32.81 25.37
CA ILE A 707 -15.51 -32.06 24.73
C ILE A 707 -14.93 -31.01 23.78
N PHE A 708 -13.89 -30.28 24.19
CA PHE A 708 -13.23 -29.29 23.33
C PHE A 708 -12.63 -29.91 22.07
N SER A 709 -11.93 -31.05 22.19
CA SER A 709 -11.33 -31.74 21.04
C SER A 709 -12.39 -32.26 20.07
N ILE A 710 -13.52 -32.78 20.58
CA ILE A 710 -14.61 -33.28 19.75
C ILE A 710 -15.31 -32.14 19.00
N VAL A 711 -15.56 -31.02 19.67
CA VAL A 711 -16.14 -29.81 19.04
C VAL A 711 -15.23 -29.25 17.96
N SER A 712 -13.92 -29.17 18.22
CA SER A 712 -12.93 -28.68 17.24
C SER A 712 -12.86 -29.59 16.02
N ALA A 713 -12.81 -30.92 16.24
CA ALA A 713 -12.78 -31.89 15.16
C ALA A 713 -14.07 -31.85 14.31
N LEU A 714 -15.23 -31.58 14.92
CA LEU A 714 -16.48 -31.41 14.19
C LEU A 714 -16.42 -30.18 13.26
N GLN A 715 -15.96 -29.03 13.78
CA GLN A 715 -15.84 -27.81 12.98
C GLN A 715 -14.93 -28.00 11.77
N ASP A 716 -13.80 -28.67 11.95
CA ASP A 716 -12.84 -28.95 10.88
C ASP A 716 -13.43 -29.88 9.80
N GLU A 717 -14.06 -30.98 10.20
CA GLU A 717 -14.61 -31.96 9.26
C GLU A 717 -15.83 -31.46 8.50
N VAL A 718 -16.76 -30.78 9.18
CA VAL A 718 -17.93 -30.18 8.52
C VAL A 718 -17.49 -29.01 7.64
N GLY A 719 -16.52 -28.20 8.08
CA GLY A 719 -15.94 -27.12 7.28
C GLY A 719 -15.31 -27.63 5.97
N ASN A 720 -14.62 -28.78 6.02
CA ASN A 720 -14.06 -29.42 4.82
C ASN A 720 -15.16 -29.91 3.87
N LEU A 721 -16.25 -30.48 4.39
CA LEU A 721 -17.38 -30.92 3.56
C LEU A 721 -18.10 -29.77 2.86
N ILE A 722 -18.24 -28.62 3.54
CA ILE A 722 -18.79 -27.38 2.94
C ILE A 722 -17.89 -26.89 1.80
N LYS A 723 -16.56 -26.91 2.02
CA LYS A 723 -15.58 -26.51 1.01
C LYS A 723 -15.63 -27.39 -0.24
N GLU A 724 -15.64 -28.72 -0.08
CA GLU A 724 -15.75 -29.66 -1.20
C GLU A 724 -17.00 -29.40 -2.06
N ARG A 725 -18.11 -29.05 -1.43
CA ARG A 725 -19.38 -28.75 -2.12
C ARG A 725 -19.29 -27.45 -2.92
N LYS A 726 -18.67 -26.40 -2.35
CA LYS A 726 -18.47 -25.11 -3.02
C LYS A 726 -17.53 -25.26 -4.22
N ASP A 727 -16.40 -25.94 -4.05
CA ASP A 727 -15.44 -26.24 -5.13
C ASP A 727 -16.11 -27.03 -6.27
N ALA A 728 -16.95 -28.01 -5.93
CA ALA A 728 -17.70 -28.78 -6.94
C ALA A 728 -18.73 -27.93 -7.70
N SER A 729 -19.38 -26.97 -7.02
CA SER A 729 -20.34 -26.04 -7.64
C SER A 729 -19.63 -25.06 -8.57
N GLU A 730 -18.51 -24.47 -8.13
CA GLU A 730 -17.69 -23.56 -8.93
C GLU A 730 -17.13 -24.25 -10.18
N MET A 731 -16.69 -25.51 -10.08
CA MET A 731 -16.27 -26.29 -11.24
C MET A 731 -17.38 -26.49 -12.28
N VAL A 732 -18.64 -26.64 -11.85
CA VAL A 732 -19.78 -26.75 -12.77
C VAL A 732 -20.03 -25.42 -13.47
N ILE A 733 -19.97 -24.31 -12.74
CA ILE A 733 -20.12 -22.95 -13.29
C ILE A 733 -19.00 -22.64 -14.28
N GLU A 734 -17.75 -22.97 -13.96
CA GLU A 734 -16.59 -22.82 -14.83
C GLU A 734 -16.74 -23.62 -16.12
N GLN A 735 -17.24 -24.86 -16.03
CA GLN A 735 -17.51 -25.70 -17.21
C GLN A 735 -18.64 -25.14 -18.08
N GLU A 736 -19.68 -24.56 -17.50
CA GLU A 736 -20.74 -23.89 -18.26
C GLU A 736 -20.22 -22.62 -18.95
N LYS A 737 -19.40 -21.84 -18.25
CA LYS A 737 -18.75 -20.64 -18.80
C LYS A 737 -17.82 -20.98 -19.96
N GLN A 738 -17.00 -22.02 -19.83
CA GLN A 738 -16.15 -22.53 -20.90
C GLN A 738 -16.95 -23.04 -22.11
N LYS A 739 -18.12 -23.66 -21.90
CA LYS A 739 -19.03 -24.06 -23.00
C LYS A 739 -19.59 -22.83 -23.72
N VAL A 740 -19.99 -21.79 -22.99
CA VAL A 740 -20.49 -20.53 -23.55
C VAL A 740 -19.38 -19.81 -24.33
N ASP A 741 -18.17 -19.78 -23.79
CA ASP A 741 -17.02 -19.16 -24.45
C ASP A 741 -16.58 -19.93 -25.68
N ALA A 742 -16.60 -21.27 -25.67
CA ALA A 742 -16.33 -22.09 -26.86
C ALA A 742 -17.40 -21.90 -27.95
N ILE A 743 -18.68 -21.70 -27.58
CA ILE A 743 -19.75 -21.36 -28.52
C ILE A 743 -19.51 -19.96 -29.12
N ASN A 744 -19.03 -19.01 -28.32
CA ASN A 744 -18.71 -17.67 -28.78
C ASN A 744 -17.46 -17.66 -29.67
N GLN A 745 -16.44 -18.45 -29.37
CA GLN A 745 -15.22 -18.55 -30.17
C GLN A 745 -15.49 -19.13 -31.56
N LYS A 746 -16.39 -20.12 -31.67
CA LYS A 746 -16.87 -20.65 -32.95
C LYS A 746 -17.67 -19.64 -33.80
N LYS A 747 -18.18 -18.56 -33.20
CA LYS A 747 -18.78 -17.44 -33.97
C LYS A 747 -17.73 -16.53 -34.61
N PHE A 748 -16.47 -16.59 -34.18
CA PHE A 748 -15.38 -15.72 -34.65
C PHE A 748 -14.37 -16.40 -35.57
N GLU A 749 -14.50 -17.70 -35.85
CA GLU A 749 -13.74 -18.35 -36.93
C GLU A 749 -14.32 -17.99 -38.30
N GLY A 750 -14.04 -16.76 -38.74
CA GLY A 750 -14.26 -16.31 -40.11
C GLY A 750 -13.14 -16.78 -41.03
N ASN A 751 -13.51 -17.32 -42.19
CA ASN A 751 -12.60 -17.77 -43.25
C ASN A 751 -11.52 -16.72 -43.59
N ILE A 752 -10.30 -17.21 -43.87
CA ILE A 752 -9.15 -16.40 -44.27
C ILE A 752 -9.54 -15.47 -45.44
N VAL A 753 -9.45 -14.16 -45.20
CA VAL A 753 -9.77 -13.13 -46.18
C VAL A 753 -8.62 -13.02 -47.17
N THR A 754 -8.78 -13.60 -48.36
CA THR A 754 -7.87 -13.34 -49.49
C THR A 754 -8.14 -11.95 -50.09
N PRO A 755 -7.17 -11.30 -50.75
CA PRO A 755 -7.36 -9.98 -51.38
C PRO A 755 -8.55 -9.91 -52.35
N GLU A 756 -8.89 -11.04 -52.98
CA GLU A 756 -10.03 -11.17 -53.89
C GLU A 756 -11.37 -11.19 -53.14
N SER A 757 -11.44 -11.93 -52.03
CA SER A 757 -12.62 -11.97 -51.16
C SER A 757 -12.90 -10.61 -50.52
N PHE A 758 -11.85 -9.86 -50.17
CA PHE A 758 -11.96 -8.50 -49.65
C PHE A 758 -12.47 -7.51 -50.71
N LYS A 759 -11.97 -7.59 -51.95
CA LYS A 759 -12.46 -6.74 -53.05
C LYS A 759 -13.93 -7.03 -53.38
N ALA A 760 -14.33 -8.31 -53.41
CA ALA A 760 -15.72 -8.70 -53.62
C ALA A 760 -16.63 -8.20 -52.48
N TRP A 761 -16.17 -8.30 -51.23
CA TRP A 761 -16.88 -7.77 -50.08
C TRP A 761 -16.99 -6.24 -50.12
N LYS A 762 -15.91 -5.53 -50.47
CA LYS A 762 -15.89 -4.06 -50.57
C LYS A 762 -16.89 -3.55 -51.61
N VAL A 763 -16.97 -4.19 -52.77
CA VAL A 763 -17.98 -3.86 -53.80
C VAL A 763 -19.40 -4.08 -53.28
N LYS A 764 -19.63 -5.18 -52.53
CA LYS A 764 -20.94 -5.45 -51.94
C LYS A 764 -21.31 -4.43 -50.85
N PHE A 765 -20.35 -4.07 -50.01
CA PHE A 765 -20.51 -3.09 -48.95
C PHE A 765 -20.79 -1.69 -49.50
N ASP A 766 -20.07 -1.26 -50.54
CA ASP A 766 -20.28 0.03 -51.19
C ASP A 766 -21.67 0.12 -51.86
N ASN A 767 -22.14 -0.99 -52.43
CA ASN A 767 -23.49 -1.08 -53.00
C ASN A 767 -24.58 -1.05 -51.92
N GLU A 768 -24.39 -1.72 -50.78
CA GLU A 768 -25.31 -1.65 -49.64
C GLU A 768 -25.35 -0.24 -49.03
N ARG A 769 -24.20 0.43 -48.92
CA ARG A 769 -24.14 1.82 -48.49
C ARG A 769 -24.89 2.75 -49.43
N LYS A 770 -24.74 2.60 -50.74
CA LYS A 770 -25.51 3.38 -51.72
C LYS A 770 -27.01 3.15 -51.57
N ALA A 771 -27.46 1.90 -51.47
CA ALA A 771 -28.87 1.58 -51.29
C ALA A 771 -29.47 2.16 -49.99
N LEU A 772 -28.71 2.15 -48.89
CA LEU A 772 -29.11 2.79 -47.64
C LEU A 772 -29.19 4.32 -47.75
N THR A 773 -28.30 4.92 -48.51
CA THR A 773 -28.27 6.38 -48.71
C THR A 773 -29.45 6.82 -49.58
N GLU A 774 -29.75 6.08 -50.65
CA GLU A 774 -30.93 6.30 -51.51
C GLU A 774 -32.24 6.11 -50.74
N LYS A 775 -32.31 5.11 -49.86
CA LYS A 775 -33.47 4.89 -48.99
C LYS A 775 -33.65 6.02 -47.98
N ALA A 776 -32.56 6.49 -47.36
CA ALA A 776 -32.60 7.64 -46.45
C ALA A 776 -33.01 8.94 -47.17
N GLU A 777 -32.64 9.10 -48.44
CA GLU A 777 -33.03 10.25 -49.26
C GLU A 777 -34.51 10.18 -49.67
N GLN A 778 -35.02 9.00 -50.01
CA GLN A 778 -36.45 8.76 -50.24
C GLN A 778 -37.29 9.00 -48.98
N ASP A 779 -36.83 8.53 -47.82
CA ASP A 779 -37.50 8.76 -46.53
C ASP A 779 -37.50 10.26 -46.15
N ARG A 780 -36.41 10.98 -46.47
CA ARG A 780 -36.30 12.43 -46.26
C ARG A 780 -37.24 13.22 -47.19
N LEU A 781 -37.36 12.82 -48.46
CA LEU A 781 -38.28 13.42 -49.42
C LEU A 781 -39.75 13.13 -49.05
N ALA A 782 -40.05 11.92 -48.58
CA ALA A 782 -41.38 11.56 -48.06
C ALA A 782 -41.73 12.37 -46.78
N ALA A 783 -40.76 12.65 -45.91
CA ALA A 783 -40.95 13.50 -44.72
C ALA A 783 -41.12 15.00 -45.04
N LEU A 784 -40.67 15.45 -46.21
CA LEU A 784 -40.83 16.82 -46.71
C LEU A 784 -42.15 17.03 -47.47
N ALA A 785 -42.75 15.98 -48.02
CA ALA A 785 -44.05 16.03 -48.68
C ALA A 785 -45.19 16.24 -47.65
N GLY A 786 -45.50 17.50 -47.36
CA GLY A 786 -46.61 17.90 -46.48
C GLY A 786 -46.29 19.03 -45.48
N ARG A 787 -45.05 19.51 -45.42
CA ARG A 787 -44.69 20.69 -44.61
C ARG A 787 -44.67 21.95 -45.48
N LEU A 788 -45.50 22.93 -45.12
CA LEU A 788 -45.47 24.27 -45.70
C LEU A 788 -44.10 24.90 -45.46
N THR A 789 -43.58 25.56 -46.48
CA THR A 789 -42.26 26.22 -46.45
C THR A 789 -42.28 27.45 -45.54
N GLY A 790 -41.13 27.86 -45.01
CA GLY A 790 -41.02 29.03 -44.13
C GLY A 790 -41.61 30.32 -44.72
N LYS A 791 -41.61 30.46 -46.05
CA LYS A 791 -42.24 31.56 -46.79
C LYS A 791 -43.78 31.52 -46.74
N GLU A 792 -44.39 30.33 -46.75
CA GLU A 792 -45.84 30.13 -46.65
C GLU A 792 -46.36 30.27 -45.22
N LEU A 793 -45.51 29.95 -44.22
CA LEU A 793 -45.75 30.26 -42.81
C LEU A 793 -45.70 31.78 -42.56
N PHE A 794 -44.73 32.46 -43.16
CA PHE A 794 -44.54 33.91 -43.01
C PHE A 794 -45.67 34.75 -43.62
N LEU A 795 -46.30 34.28 -44.70
CA LEU A 795 -47.44 34.97 -45.34
C LEU A 795 -48.77 34.80 -44.58
N ARG A 796 -48.83 33.93 -43.56
CA ARG A 796 -50.07 33.58 -42.85
C ARG A 796 -50.22 34.25 -41.48
N ASP A 797 -49.19 34.94 -40.99
CA ASP A 797 -49.19 35.58 -39.67
C ASP A 797 -49.35 37.10 -39.81
N ALA A 798 -50.53 37.61 -39.45
CA ALA A 798 -50.98 38.99 -39.73
C ALA A 798 -50.76 39.96 -38.55
N THR A 799 -49.78 39.72 -37.67
CA THR A 799 -49.65 40.46 -36.39
C THR A 799 -48.23 40.90 -36.03
N LEU A 800 -47.34 41.08 -36.99
CA LEU A 800 -46.03 41.70 -36.74
C LEU A 800 -45.93 43.11 -37.33
N ASN A 801 -45.52 44.03 -36.45
CA ASN A 801 -45.53 45.48 -36.62
C ASN A 801 -44.37 45.91 -37.56
N LEU A 802 -44.70 46.74 -38.54
CA LEU A 802 -43.89 47.06 -39.74
C LEU A 802 -42.88 48.20 -39.54
N SER A 803 -42.27 48.37 -38.36
CA SER A 803 -41.46 49.57 -38.07
C SER A 803 -39.94 49.41 -38.07
N ASP A 804 -39.37 48.20 -38.03
CA ASP A 804 -37.95 48.08 -37.65
C ASP A 804 -36.98 47.52 -38.70
N VAL A 805 -37.37 47.33 -39.97
CA VAL A 805 -36.40 46.95 -41.00
C VAL A 805 -36.62 47.73 -42.29
N ALA A 806 -36.08 48.94 -42.30
CA ALA A 806 -35.78 49.67 -43.52
C ALA A 806 -34.45 49.17 -44.12
N LEU A 807 -34.37 49.19 -45.45
CA LEU A 807 -33.15 49.16 -46.30
C LEU A 807 -32.59 47.72 -46.53
N LEU A 808 -32.45 47.16 -47.74
CA LEU A 808 -32.33 47.69 -49.11
C LEU A 808 -32.92 46.70 -50.13
N ASP A 809 -33.92 47.15 -50.91
CA ASP A 809 -34.12 46.68 -52.28
C ASP A 809 -33.14 47.46 -53.16
N ASN A 810 -32.17 46.78 -53.76
CA ASN A 810 -31.68 47.07 -55.10
C ASN A 810 -30.72 45.96 -55.55
N ALA A 811 -31.12 45.28 -56.61
CA ALA A 811 -30.27 44.40 -57.38
C ALA A 811 -29.06 45.16 -57.92
N ALA A 812 -27.87 44.73 -57.51
CA ALA A 812 -26.65 44.87 -58.28
C ALA A 812 -25.88 43.57 -58.11
N GLU A 813 -25.51 42.96 -59.23
CA GLU A 813 -24.58 41.83 -59.30
C GLU A 813 -23.32 42.19 -58.52
N VAL A 814 -23.05 41.46 -57.44
CA VAL A 814 -21.74 41.45 -56.81
C VAL A 814 -21.04 40.21 -57.35
N GLU A 815 -20.20 40.40 -58.38
CA GLU A 815 -19.17 39.43 -58.73
C GLU A 815 -18.22 39.30 -57.53
N ILE A 816 -18.09 38.08 -57.01
CA ILE A 816 -17.03 37.75 -56.06
C ILE A 816 -15.78 37.49 -56.88
N ASP A 817 -14.79 38.35 -56.71
CA ASP A 817 -13.48 38.24 -57.33
C ASP A 817 -12.71 37.05 -56.72
N GLU A 818 -12.61 35.95 -57.46
CA GLU A 818 -11.89 34.73 -57.04
C GLU A 818 -10.36 34.93 -56.95
N SER A 819 -9.83 36.10 -57.33
CA SER A 819 -8.40 36.42 -57.14
C SER A 819 -8.01 36.76 -55.70
N LEU A 820 -8.96 36.94 -54.78
CA LEU A 820 -8.69 37.11 -53.34
C LEU A 820 -8.34 35.79 -52.62
N PHE A 821 -8.41 34.65 -53.31
CA PHE A 821 -8.10 33.33 -52.76
C PHE A 821 -6.89 32.66 -53.41
N ASN A 822 -6.29 33.27 -54.43
CA ASN A 822 -5.07 32.77 -55.06
C ASN A 822 -3.97 33.83 -54.95
N ASP A 823 -3.09 33.60 -53.98
CA ASP A 823 -1.66 33.98 -53.92
C ASP A 823 -1.29 34.53 -52.54
N ASP A 824 -0.95 33.60 -51.63
CA ASP A 824 0.32 33.61 -50.91
C ASP A 824 0.48 32.36 -50.04
N MET A 825 1.66 31.73 -50.14
CA MET A 825 2.18 30.52 -49.47
C MET A 825 1.96 29.21 -50.25
N GLU A 826 2.64 28.96 -51.38
CA GLU A 826 4.07 28.57 -51.45
C GLU A 826 4.80 28.44 -50.11
N GLY A 827 4.98 27.19 -49.66
CA GLY A 827 5.99 26.84 -48.66
C GLY A 827 5.58 25.77 -47.67
N LEU A 828 5.41 24.53 -48.14
CA LEU A 828 6.02 23.30 -47.57
C LEU A 828 5.39 22.07 -48.23
N ASP A 829 6.14 21.51 -49.17
CA ASP A 829 5.86 20.23 -49.83
C ASP A 829 5.91 19.07 -48.82
N LEU A 830 4.83 18.31 -48.78
CA LEU A 830 4.82 16.91 -48.41
C LEU A 830 4.47 16.15 -49.70
N ASP A 831 5.45 15.51 -50.33
CA ASP A 831 5.41 14.07 -50.59
C ASP A 831 6.62 13.55 -51.39
N SER A 832 6.96 12.31 -51.02
CA SER A 832 7.62 11.21 -51.75
C SER A 832 9.11 11.27 -52.17
N ASP A 833 9.79 10.15 -51.90
CA ASP A 833 10.58 9.30 -52.83
C ASP A 833 11.50 8.43 -51.95
N SER A 834 11.19 7.15 -51.65
CA SER A 834 11.21 5.95 -52.51
C SER A 834 12.62 5.61 -53.03
N ASP A 835 13.13 4.42 -52.68
CA ASP A 835 13.46 3.37 -53.65
C ASP A 835 14.40 2.27 -53.07
N ASP A 836 14.01 1.03 -53.42
CA ASP A 836 14.80 -0.16 -53.76
C ASP A 836 15.37 -1.12 -52.70
N GLU A 837 14.65 -2.25 -52.59
CA GLU A 837 15.10 -3.65 -52.74
C GLU A 837 16.62 -3.91 -52.87
N ASP A 838 17.18 -4.71 -51.95
CA ASP A 838 17.68 -6.08 -52.26
C ASP A 838 18.42 -6.76 -51.09
N TYR A 839 18.36 -8.10 -51.13
CA TYR A 839 19.14 -9.15 -50.44
C TYR A 839 18.54 -9.88 -49.22
N GLU A 840 17.78 -10.94 -49.56
CA GLU A 840 18.04 -12.36 -49.24
C GLU A 840 18.03 -12.84 -47.77
N GLU A 841 17.05 -13.70 -47.47
CA GLU A 841 17.25 -14.89 -46.64
C GLU A 841 17.74 -16.05 -47.55
N GLU A 842 18.87 -16.68 -47.23
CA GLU A 842 19.10 -18.12 -47.46
C GLU A 842 20.11 -18.69 -46.44
N GLU A 843 19.58 -19.58 -45.59
CA GLU A 843 20.13 -20.83 -45.03
C GLU A 843 21.53 -20.89 -44.35
N THR A 844 21.57 -21.30 -43.08
CA THR A 844 21.96 -22.68 -42.67
C THR A 844 21.95 -22.87 -41.14
N ASP A 845 21.16 -23.87 -40.71
CA ASP A 845 21.48 -24.95 -39.77
C ASP A 845 21.68 -24.70 -38.25
N ASP A 846 20.66 -25.18 -37.51
CA ASP A 846 20.74 -26.30 -36.55
C ASP A 846 20.40 -26.07 -35.05
N GLU A 847 19.41 -26.88 -34.64
CA GLU A 847 18.92 -27.35 -33.33
C GLU A 847 18.01 -26.47 -32.45
#